data_AF-A0AAN7FX36-F1
#
_entry.id   AF-A0AAN7FX36-F1
#
_cell.length_a   1.000
_cell.length_b   1.000
_cell.length_c   1.000
_cell.angle_alpha   90.00
_cell.angle_beta   90.00
_cell.angle_gamma   90.00
#
_symmetry.space_group_name_H-M   'P 1'
#
loop_
_entity.id
_entity.type
_entity.pdbx_description
1 polymer ?
#
loop_
_entity_poly.entity_id
_entity_poly.type
_entity_poly.pdbx_seq_one_letter_code
_entity_poly.pdbx_strand_id
1 'polypeptide(L)'
;MSRSRVQPSFQSIRSLPGDFRSAVVEGTVGNMDHQVIEDSPYCGNALLVEDRPSMGDEELDSVASHLPSISTSRSEHRWGDTTPYAAKKKLQSWIQLPNGDWVLGKNLSTSSSESIISLPDGKVLNVKTESLIPANPDILDGVDDLMQLSYLNEPSVLYNLQYRYNQDMIYTKAGPILVAINPFKKVPLYGNGYIEAYKRKSVESPHVYAITDTAIREMRRDEVNQSIIISGESGAGKTETAKIAMQYLAALGGGSGIEYEILKTNPILEAFGNAKTLRNDNSSRFGKLIEIHFSETGKISGANIQTFLLEKSRVVQCTEGERSYHIFYQLCAGAPSALREKLNLKSADEYNYLMQSNCYSISGVNDAEQFRIVVEALDVVHISKEDQQSVFAMLAAVLWLGDISFSVIDNENHVEAVTDEGLHNVANLIGCDAGELKLALSTRKMRVGNDNIVQKLTLSQAIDTRDALAKSIYACLFEWLVEQINKSLAVGKRRTGRSISILDIYGFESFDRNSFEQFCINYANERLQQHFNRHLFKLEQEEYIQDGIDWAKVDFEDNQDCLSLFEKKPLGLLSLLDEESTFPNGTDLTFANKLKQHLNSNSYFRGERGKAFSVCHYAGEVTYDTTGFLEKNRDLLHLDSIQLLSSCSCHLPQIFASSMLTQSEKPVVGPLYKSGGADSQKLSVATKFKGQLFQLMQRLESTTPHFIRCIKPNNLQSPGLYEQTLVLQQLRCCGVLEVVRISRSGFPTRMSHQKFARRYGFLLLENVASQDPLSVSVAILHQFNILPEMYQVGYTKLFFRTGQIGVLEDTRNRTLHGILRVQSCFRGHQARCYLKELRRGILILQSFIRSEKTRKEYAVLLQRHRAAIAIQKQMKARISRKKLKNLCDASILIQSVIRGWLVRRCSGDVGLLKSGGIKANESDEVLVKSSFLAELQRRVLKAEAALREKEEENDILHQRLQQYESRWSEYELKMKSMEEVWQKQMRSLQSSLSIAKKSLAIDDSERNSDASVNASDDRDYSSDIGSNPRSVESNGLRPMSAGLSVISRLAEEFEQRSQVFGDDAKFLVEVKTGQVEASLNPDRELRRLKQMFEAWKKDYGARLRETKVVLHKLGNEDGSTVKRKWWGRRNSSRIN
;
A
#
# COMPACT_ATOMS: atom_id res chain seq x y z
N MET A 1 -41.78 -20.64 -50.65
CA MET A 1 -41.73 -21.77 -49.69
C MET A 1 -41.07 -21.23 -48.42
N SER A 2 -41.75 -21.04 -47.28
CA SER A 2 -42.51 -21.98 -46.42
C SER A 2 -41.63 -22.73 -45.41
N ARG A 3 -41.85 -22.45 -44.11
CA ARG A 3 -41.29 -23.11 -42.90
C ARG A 3 -39.81 -22.76 -42.58
N SER A 4 -39.37 -22.66 -41.31
CA SER A 4 -40.14 -22.56 -40.03
C SER A 4 -39.24 -22.30 -38.80
N ARG A 5 -39.71 -21.43 -37.88
CA ARG A 5 -39.34 -21.36 -36.42
C ARG A 5 -37.85 -21.07 -36.13
N VAL A 6 -37.41 -20.55 -34.96
CA VAL A 6 -38.00 -20.40 -33.61
C VAL A 6 -37.91 -18.91 -33.15
N GLN A 7 -38.62 -18.55 -32.08
CA GLN A 7 -38.62 -17.20 -31.45
C GLN A 7 -37.33 -16.93 -30.63
N PRO A 8 -37.10 -15.67 -30.22
CA PRO A 8 -37.29 -15.39 -28.79
C PRO A 8 -38.39 -14.34 -28.52
N SER A 9 -38.92 -14.33 -27.31
CA SER A 9 -40.03 -13.46 -26.89
C SER A 9 -39.65 -12.56 -25.71
N PHE A 10 -39.88 -11.25 -25.84
CA PHE A 10 -39.97 -10.35 -24.69
C PHE A 10 -41.27 -9.54 -24.71
N GLN A 11 -42.09 -9.80 -23.70
CA GLN A 11 -43.20 -8.96 -23.26
C GLN A 11 -42.68 -7.85 -22.33
N SER A 12 -43.41 -6.78 -22.01
CA SER A 12 -44.44 -6.05 -22.75
C SER A 12 -44.64 -4.72 -22.00
N ILE A 13 -44.49 -3.58 -22.68
CA ILE A 13 -44.79 -2.27 -22.07
C ILE A 13 -46.32 -2.07 -22.08
N ARG A 14 -46.90 -1.69 -20.93
CA ARG A 14 -48.30 -1.23 -20.86
C ARG A 14 -48.41 0.17 -20.25
N SER A 15 -49.24 0.97 -20.91
CA SER A 15 -49.60 2.34 -20.56
C SER A 15 -50.97 2.42 -19.87
N LEU A 16 -51.12 3.40 -18.99
CA LEU A 16 -52.41 3.99 -18.56
C LEU A 16 -52.87 5.06 -19.61
N PRO A 17 -54.03 5.74 -19.47
CA PRO A 17 -55.16 5.57 -18.52
C PRO A 17 -56.54 5.40 -19.22
N GLY A 18 -57.66 5.36 -18.48
CA GLY A 18 -59.02 5.45 -19.07
C GLY A 18 -60.26 5.16 -18.17
N ASP A 19 -60.59 6.10 -17.27
CA ASP A 19 -61.94 6.53 -16.79
C ASP A 19 -62.98 5.59 -16.12
N PHE A 20 -63.93 6.29 -15.44
CA PHE A 20 -65.25 5.91 -14.89
C PHE A 20 -65.35 5.12 -13.57
N ARG A 21 -65.75 5.83 -12.50
CA ARG A 21 -67.15 5.81 -12.00
C ARG A 21 -67.50 6.98 -11.08
N SER A 22 -68.80 7.32 -11.01
CA SER A 22 -69.35 8.50 -10.33
C SER A 22 -69.69 8.27 -8.86
N ALA A 23 -69.65 9.35 -8.07
CA ALA A 23 -70.57 9.60 -6.96
C ALA A 23 -70.83 11.12 -6.86
N VAL A 24 -71.96 11.52 -6.25
CA VAL A 24 -72.43 12.91 -6.12
C VAL A 24 -72.90 13.15 -4.69
N VAL A 25 -72.63 14.32 -4.11
CA VAL A 25 -73.49 15.07 -3.15
C VAL A 25 -72.85 16.45 -2.84
N GLU A 26 -73.66 17.36 -2.30
CA GLU A 26 -73.42 18.78 -1.96
C GLU A 26 -72.14 19.07 -1.11
N GLY A 27 -71.60 20.30 -0.98
CA GLY A 27 -71.89 21.56 -1.69
C GLY A 27 -72.44 22.73 -0.85
N THR A 28 -71.57 23.60 -0.30
CA THR A 28 -71.70 25.10 -0.34
C THR A 28 -70.51 25.86 0.28
N VAL A 29 -70.05 26.92 -0.43
CA VAL A 29 -69.55 28.27 -0.01
C VAL A 29 -68.68 28.41 1.27
N GLY A 30 -67.53 29.12 1.26
CA GLY A 30 -66.82 29.82 0.17
C GLY A 30 -65.81 30.90 0.63
N ASN A 31 -65.16 31.57 -0.34
CA ASN A 31 -64.26 32.75 -0.25
C ASN A 31 -62.91 32.57 0.50
N MET A 32 -61.75 32.72 -0.17
CA MET A 32 -60.99 33.97 -0.49
C MET A 32 -60.15 34.48 0.71
N ASP A 33 -58.91 34.96 0.55
CA ASP A 33 -58.22 35.35 -0.69
C ASP A 33 -56.70 35.04 -0.72
N HIS A 34 -56.05 35.29 -1.87
CA HIS A 34 -54.61 35.07 -2.08
C HIS A 34 -53.70 36.09 -1.38
N GLN A 35 -52.49 35.65 -1.00
CA GLN A 35 -51.29 36.47 -1.26
C GLN A 35 -50.05 35.61 -1.57
N VAL A 36 -49.16 36.16 -2.39
CA VAL A 36 -47.87 35.60 -2.84
C VAL A 36 -46.83 36.68 -2.61
N ILE A 37 -45.62 36.30 -2.18
CA ILE A 37 -44.39 37.07 -2.40
C ILE A 37 -43.18 36.11 -2.35
N GLU A 38 -42.21 36.35 -3.24
CA GLU A 38 -40.89 35.73 -3.23
C GLU A 38 -39.92 36.66 -2.48
N ASP A 39 -38.93 36.12 -1.78
CA ASP A 39 -37.88 36.95 -1.16
C ASP A 39 -36.47 36.51 -1.57
N SER A 40 -35.61 37.50 -1.79
CA SER A 40 -34.22 37.34 -2.22
C SER A 40 -33.39 38.50 -1.66
N PRO A 41 -32.24 38.25 -1.01
CA PRO A 41 -31.66 39.20 -0.07
C PRO A 41 -30.76 40.26 -0.73
N TYR A 42 -30.58 41.42 -0.05
CA TYR A 42 -29.26 42.01 0.22
C TYR A 42 -29.34 43.20 1.21
N CYS A 43 -28.19 43.51 1.80
CA CYS A 43 -27.94 44.61 2.75
C CYS A 43 -28.62 44.52 4.13
N GLY A 44 -27.94 45.09 5.11
CA GLY A 44 -28.41 45.32 6.48
C GLY A 44 -27.62 46.46 7.10
N ASN A 45 -27.97 46.85 8.33
CA ASN A 45 -27.13 47.73 9.15
C ASN A 45 -27.45 47.54 10.64
N ALA A 46 -26.59 48.08 11.50
CA ALA A 46 -26.59 47.80 12.94
C ALA A 46 -27.59 48.61 13.77
N LEU A 47 -27.76 48.17 15.03
CA LEU A 47 -28.18 48.80 16.29
C LEU A 47 -28.96 47.73 17.10
N LEU A 48 -28.98 47.59 18.43
CA LEU A 48 -28.11 47.89 19.58
C LEU A 48 -29.05 47.75 20.82
N VAL A 49 -28.69 46.91 21.81
CA VAL A 49 -29.16 46.89 23.23
C VAL A 49 -30.68 46.73 23.53
N GLU A 50 -31.08 45.67 24.25
CA GLU A 50 -31.52 45.72 25.66
C GLU A 50 -31.76 44.32 26.28
N ASP A 51 -32.07 44.28 27.58
CA ASP A 51 -31.84 43.16 28.53
C ASP A 51 -33.05 42.23 28.79
N ARG A 52 -32.75 40.95 29.12
CA ARG A 52 -33.30 40.03 30.19
C ARG A 52 -34.82 40.01 30.56
N PRO A 53 -35.34 38.99 31.30
CA PRO A 53 -34.68 37.87 31.99
C PRO A 53 -35.26 36.46 31.67
N SER A 54 -34.92 35.47 32.50
CA SER A 54 -35.13 34.03 32.34
C SER A 54 -36.48 33.47 32.84
N MET A 55 -37.03 32.51 32.08
CA MET A 55 -37.80 31.31 32.49
C MET A 55 -37.71 30.31 31.31
N GLY A 56 -37.85 28.99 31.47
CA GLY A 56 -38.02 28.14 32.66
C GLY A 56 -37.87 26.65 32.27
N ASP A 57 -37.95 25.73 33.23
CA ASP A 57 -37.75 24.29 33.01
C ASP A 57 -39.01 23.55 32.48
N GLU A 58 -38.81 22.53 31.63
CA GLU A 58 -39.26 21.14 31.88
C GLU A 58 -38.72 20.17 30.80
N GLU A 59 -38.49 18.91 31.17
CA GLU A 59 -37.88 17.87 30.32
C GLU A 59 -38.93 16.98 29.63
N LEU A 60 -38.62 16.47 28.42
CA LEU A 60 -39.12 15.15 28.00
C LEU A 60 -38.19 14.49 26.96
N ASP A 61 -37.80 13.25 27.23
CA ASP A 61 -36.85 12.49 26.43
C ASP A 61 -37.41 11.96 25.10
N SER A 62 -36.59 11.99 24.04
CA SER A 62 -36.65 10.98 22.98
C SER A 62 -35.27 10.77 22.35
N VAL A 63 -34.73 9.55 22.44
CA VAL A 63 -33.32 9.27 22.15
C VAL A 63 -33.08 9.04 20.65
N ALA A 64 -32.33 9.95 20.03
CA ALA A 64 -31.69 9.75 18.73
C ALA A 64 -30.18 9.95 18.86
N SER A 65 -29.40 8.87 18.68
CA SER A 65 -27.95 8.86 18.96
C SER A 65 -27.13 9.60 17.89
N HIS A 66 -26.89 10.89 18.08
CA HIS A 66 -25.92 11.65 17.29
C HIS A 66 -24.48 11.30 17.65
N LEU A 67 -23.55 11.43 16.69
CA LEU A 67 -22.12 11.32 16.97
C LEU A 67 -21.64 12.47 17.88
N PRO A 68 -20.66 12.25 18.76
CA PRO A 68 -20.02 13.33 19.50
C PRO A 68 -19.38 14.33 18.54
N SER A 69 -19.86 15.58 18.56
CA SER A 69 -19.32 16.65 17.73
C SER A 69 -17.97 17.12 18.28
N ILE A 70 -16.88 16.50 17.84
CA ILE A 70 -15.51 17.03 18.03
C ILE A 70 -15.29 18.20 17.04
N SER A 71 -16.11 19.22 17.20
CA SER A 71 -15.82 20.59 16.79
C SER A 71 -15.34 21.31 18.05
N THR A 72 -14.08 21.09 18.42
CA THR A 72 -13.39 21.97 19.37
C THR A 72 -13.51 23.40 18.84
N SER A 73 -13.90 24.34 19.72
CA SER A 73 -14.18 25.72 19.33
C SER A 73 -12.88 26.46 18.98
N ARG A 74 -12.36 26.21 17.78
CA ARG A 74 -11.29 27.00 17.17
C ARG A 74 -11.79 28.41 16.90
N SER A 75 -11.64 29.28 17.88
CA SER A 75 -11.47 30.70 17.62
C SER A 75 -10.21 30.86 16.78
N GLU A 76 -10.37 31.20 15.50
CA GLU A 76 -9.21 31.55 14.66
C GLU A 76 -8.53 32.78 15.26
N HIS A 77 -7.37 32.58 15.88
CA HIS A 77 -6.49 33.65 16.31
C HIS A 77 -5.28 33.66 15.40
N ARG A 78 -5.13 34.78 14.69
CA ARG A 78 -4.03 34.99 13.74
C ARG A 78 -2.71 34.91 14.48
N TRP A 79 -1.75 34.20 13.91
CA TRP A 79 -0.38 34.22 14.36
C TRP A 79 0.22 35.59 14.08
N GLY A 80 0.55 36.32 15.14
CA GLY A 80 1.25 37.59 15.13
C GLY A 80 1.86 37.83 16.51
N ASP A 81 3.16 38.04 16.56
CA ASP A 81 3.97 38.47 17.70
C ASP A 81 3.63 37.86 19.07
N THR A 82 4.36 36.80 19.45
CA THR A 82 4.38 36.27 20.84
C THR A 82 5.17 37.16 21.81
N THR A 83 5.95 38.12 21.29
CA THR A 83 6.81 39.07 22.03
C THR A 83 6.11 39.89 23.12
N PRO A 84 4.85 40.37 22.99
CA PRO A 84 4.20 41.16 24.04
C PRO A 84 3.84 40.38 25.30
N TYR A 85 3.67 39.05 25.21
CA TYR A 85 3.12 38.24 26.31
C TYR A 85 4.11 38.03 27.45
N ALA A 86 5.42 38.16 27.18
CA ALA A 86 6.49 37.98 28.17
C ALA A 86 6.48 39.02 29.31
N ALA A 87 5.81 40.17 29.13
CA ALA A 87 5.95 41.31 30.03
C ALA A 87 5.14 41.23 31.35
N LYS A 88 4.04 40.44 31.43
CA LYS A 88 3.11 40.49 32.57
C LYS A 88 2.36 39.18 32.89
N LYS A 89 3.06 38.15 33.43
CA LYS A 89 2.55 37.29 34.53
C LYS A 89 3.57 36.20 34.94
N LYS A 90 3.44 35.77 36.20
CA LYS A 90 4.07 34.62 36.87
C LYS A 90 4.70 33.58 35.92
N LEU A 91 6.02 33.59 35.83
CA LEU A 91 6.78 32.51 35.20
C LEU A 91 6.53 31.19 35.94
N GLN A 92 6.25 30.14 35.17
CA GLN A 92 6.19 28.77 35.67
C GLN A 92 7.54 28.09 35.38
N SER A 93 7.93 27.14 36.22
CA SER A 93 9.19 26.40 36.05
C SER A 93 9.07 24.98 36.57
N TRP A 94 9.73 24.06 35.90
CA TRP A 94 9.83 22.66 36.28
C TRP A 94 10.90 22.49 37.37
N ILE A 95 10.54 21.73 38.41
CA ILE A 95 11.42 21.27 39.48
C ILE A 95 11.44 19.75 39.44
N GLN A 96 12.61 19.13 39.60
CA GLN A 96 12.71 17.70 39.86
C GLN A 96 12.63 17.43 41.37
N LEU A 97 11.75 16.51 41.77
CA LEU A 97 11.60 16.07 43.15
C LEU A 97 12.63 14.98 43.52
N PRO A 98 12.90 14.74 44.83
CA PRO A 98 13.87 13.72 45.26
C PRO A 98 13.53 12.27 44.87
N ASN A 99 12.29 11.99 44.43
CA ASN A 99 11.89 10.70 43.87
C ASN A 99 12.14 10.57 42.35
N GLY A 100 12.62 11.63 41.70
CA GLY A 100 12.92 11.68 40.27
C GLY A 100 11.83 12.30 39.38
N ASP A 101 10.61 12.52 39.90
CA ASP A 101 9.50 13.09 39.13
C ASP A 101 9.65 14.59 38.88
N TRP A 102 9.00 15.08 37.83
CA TRP A 102 8.98 16.49 37.44
C TRP A 102 7.63 17.15 37.76
N VAL A 103 7.67 18.27 38.49
CA VAL A 103 6.47 19.00 38.92
C VAL A 103 6.53 20.46 38.49
N LEU A 104 5.37 20.97 38.08
CA LEU A 104 5.16 22.35 37.61
C LEU A 104 5.01 23.31 38.80
N GLY A 105 6.02 24.15 39.02
CA GLY A 105 6.04 25.17 40.07
C GLY A 105 5.70 26.56 39.55
N LYS A 106 5.12 27.41 40.42
CA LYS A 106 4.83 28.83 40.15
C LYS A 106 5.82 29.71 40.90
N ASN A 107 6.68 30.42 40.17
CA ASN A 107 7.73 31.25 40.76
C ASN A 107 7.09 32.44 41.49
N LEU A 108 7.46 32.63 42.76
CA LEU A 108 6.99 33.73 43.62
C LEU A 108 8.00 34.87 43.64
N SER A 109 9.29 34.55 43.79
CA SER A 109 10.39 35.51 43.74
C SER A 109 11.70 34.82 43.35
N THR A 110 12.47 35.45 42.46
CA THR A 110 13.78 34.96 41.99
C THR A 110 14.87 35.93 42.40
N SER A 111 15.91 35.43 43.06
CA SER A 111 17.18 36.12 43.30
C SER A 111 18.27 35.57 42.35
N SER A 112 19.47 36.15 42.40
CA SER A 112 20.60 35.76 41.55
C SER A 112 21.10 34.33 41.81
N SER A 113 20.82 33.73 42.97
CA SER A 113 21.26 32.37 43.34
C SER A 113 20.10 31.43 43.71
N GLU A 114 19.06 31.97 44.34
CA GLU A 114 17.96 31.20 44.92
C GLU A 114 16.58 31.71 44.47
N SER A 115 15.62 30.81 44.31
CA SER A 115 14.28 31.09 43.83
C SER A 115 13.23 30.40 44.70
N ILE A 116 12.21 31.16 45.09
CA ILE A 116 11.10 30.71 45.93
C ILE A 116 9.91 30.36 45.04
N ILE A 117 9.44 29.12 45.13
CA ILE A 117 8.46 28.54 44.21
C ILE A 117 7.34 27.84 44.98
N SER A 118 6.09 28.09 44.58
CA SER A 118 4.93 27.34 45.06
C SER A 118 4.73 26.09 44.20
N LEU A 119 4.67 24.92 44.85
CA LEU A 119 4.20 23.68 44.25
C LEU A 119 2.66 23.65 44.15
N PRO A 120 2.07 22.70 43.38
CA PRO A 120 0.62 22.54 43.27
C PRO A 120 -0.08 22.12 44.57
N ASP A 121 0.63 21.49 45.50
CA ASP A 121 0.13 21.07 46.82
C ASP A 121 0.18 22.20 47.87
N GLY A 122 0.54 23.43 47.45
CA GLY A 122 0.65 24.59 48.32
C GLY A 122 1.96 24.67 49.11
N LYS A 123 2.86 23.68 49.03
CA LYS A 123 4.19 23.80 49.65
C LYS A 123 5.02 24.85 48.91
N VAL A 124 5.77 25.65 49.67
CA VAL A 124 6.73 26.60 49.13
C VAL A 124 8.14 26.05 49.34
N LEU A 125 8.90 25.90 48.26
CA LEU A 125 10.29 25.48 48.28
C LEU A 125 11.20 26.65 47.94
N ASN A 126 12.37 26.71 48.59
CA ASN A 126 13.50 27.50 48.14
C ASN A 126 14.46 26.56 47.40
N VAL A 127 14.79 26.89 46.14
CA VAL A 127 15.60 26.06 45.25
C VAL A 127 16.60 26.93 44.50
N LYS A 128 17.77 26.37 44.19
CA LYS A 128 18.79 27.07 43.39
C LYS A 128 18.22 27.42 42.03
N THR A 129 18.47 28.63 41.54
CA THR A 129 17.94 29.07 40.24
C THR A 129 18.48 28.20 39.08
N GLU A 130 19.65 27.57 39.26
CA GLU A 130 20.26 26.58 38.33
C GLU A 130 19.45 25.27 38.19
N SER A 131 18.68 24.86 39.21
CA SER A 131 17.89 23.61 39.16
C SER A 131 16.52 23.78 38.49
N LEU A 132 16.24 24.94 37.91
CA LEU A 132 14.95 25.29 37.33
C LEU A 132 14.98 25.19 35.81
N ILE A 133 14.06 24.42 35.25
CA ILE A 133 13.88 24.31 33.81
C ILE A 133 12.65 25.14 33.40
N PRO A 134 12.72 26.02 32.37
CA PRO A 134 11.58 26.84 31.97
C PRO A 134 10.42 25.99 31.47
N ALA A 135 9.21 26.31 31.94
CA ALA A 135 7.98 25.66 31.49
C ALA A 135 7.36 26.38 30.30
N ASN A 136 6.62 25.62 29.47
CA ASN A 136 5.81 26.21 28.40
C ASN A 136 4.58 26.92 28.98
N PRO A 137 4.05 27.96 28.30
CA PRO A 137 2.79 28.58 28.70
C PRO A 137 1.60 27.66 28.40
N ASP A 138 0.57 27.72 29.26
CA ASP A 138 -0.64 26.88 29.27
C ASP A 138 -1.37 26.75 27.89
N ILE A 139 -1.14 27.68 26.96
CA ILE A 139 -1.68 27.66 25.59
C ILE A 139 -1.02 26.59 24.68
N LEU A 140 0.10 26.00 25.09
CA LEU A 140 0.79 24.91 24.39
C LEU A 140 0.55 23.53 25.04
N ASP A 141 -0.37 23.45 26.00
CA ASP A 141 -0.76 22.20 26.63
C ASP A 141 -1.45 21.28 25.62
N GLY A 142 -1.04 20.03 25.60
CA GLY A 142 -1.63 19.00 24.75
C GLY A 142 -1.43 19.16 23.23
N VAL A 143 -0.47 19.95 22.73
CA VAL A 143 -0.18 20.06 21.28
C VAL A 143 -0.03 18.72 20.56
N ASP A 144 -0.52 18.65 19.32
CA ASP A 144 -0.54 17.45 18.47
C ASP A 144 0.85 17.01 17.94
N ASP A 145 1.83 17.90 17.98
CA ASP A 145 3.21 17.67 17.58
C ASP A 145 4.16 18.37 18.57
N LEU A 146 5.08 17.61 19.18
CA LEU A 146 6.04 18.11 20.16
C LEU A 146 6.97 19.20 19.59
N MET A 147 7.10 19.27 18.25
CA MET A 147 7.77 20.36 17.54
C MET A 147 7.18 21.77 17.81
N GLN A 148 5.94 21.84 18.30
CA GLN A 148 5.23 23.10 18.59
C GLN A 148 5.57 23.68 19.98
N LEU A 149 6.31 22.94 20.82
CA LEU A 149 6.74 23.40 22.15
C LEU A 149 7.84 24.47 22.02
N SER A 150 7.67 25.59 22.73
CA SER A 150 8.65 26.68 22.79
C SER A 150 9.90 26.26 23.56
N TYR A 151 9.70 25.71 24.76
CA TYR A 151 10.77 25.09 25.55
C TYR A 151 10.72 23.58 25.35
N LEU A 152 11.57 23.07 24.44
CA LEU A 152 11.75 21.64 24.23
C LEU A 152 12.74 21.09 25.26
N ASN A 153 12.20 20.65 26.39
CA ASN A 153 12.93 20.00 27.48
C ASN A 153 12.15 18.77 27.97
N GLU A 154 12.84 17.85 28.64
CA GLU A 154 12.27 16.58 29.10
C GLU A 154 10.96 16.72 29.88
N PRO A 155 10.85 17.58 30.92
CA PRO A 155 9.59 17.70 31.66
C PRO A 155 8.43 18.27 30.84
N SER A 156 8.68 19.17 29.87
CA SER A 156 7.63 19.66 28.99
C SER A 156 7.12 18.59 28.01
N VAL A 157 8.00 17.69 27.55
CA VAL A 157 7.61 16.55 26.71
C VAL A 157 6.82 15.53 27.54
N LEU A 158 7.29 15.18 28.74
CA LEU A 158 6.56 14.30 29.67
C LEU A 158 5.17 14.85 29.97
N TYR A 159 5.07 16.11 30.39
CA TYR A 159 3.81 16.74 30.75
C TYR A 159 2.84 16.80 29.57
N ASN A 160 3.30 17.16 28.36
CA ASN A 160 2.45 17.15 27.17
C ASN A 160 1.88 15.75 26.88
N LEU A 161 2.73 14.71 26.94
CA LEU A 161 2.32 13.32 26.73
C LEU A 161 1.39 12.80 27.83
N GLN A 162 1.63 13.18 29.10
CA GLN A 162 0.78 12.85 30.23
C GLN A 162 -0.60 13.53 30.14
N TYR A 163 -0.63 14.83 29.79
CA TYR A 163 -1.86 15.60 29.55
C TYR A 163 -2.72 14.95 28.46
N ARG A 164 -2.10 14.56 27.33
CA ARG A 164 -2.79 13.90 26.21
C ARG A 164 -3.27 12.49 26.59
N TYR A 165 -2.45 11.70 27.29
CA TYR A 165 -2.82 10.38 27.79
C TYR A 165 -4.04 10.42 28.73
N ASN A 166 -4.08 11.40 29.64
CA ASN A 166 -5.21 11.62 30.55
C ASN A 166 -6.53 12.01 29.84
N GLN A 167 -6.47 12.35 28.55
CA GLN A 167 -7.62 12.70 27.69
C GLN A 167 -7.86 11.64 26.59
N ASP A 168 -7.32 10.43 26.75
CA ASP A 168 -7.35 9.31 25.78
C ASP A 168 -6.71 9.63 24.40
N MET A 169 -5.99 10.74 24.28
CA MET A 169 -5.23 11.13 23.07
C MET A 169 -3.86 10.44 23.04
N ILE A 170 -3.88 9.12 22.88
CA ILE A 170 -2.70 8.23 22.97
C ILE A 170 -1.63 8.41 21.87
N TYR A 171 -1.89 9.21 20.83
CA TYR A 171 -0.98 9.43 19.71
C TYR A 171 -0.51 10.88 19.65
N THR A 172 0.79 11.10 19.42
CA THR A 172 1.41 12.44 19.34
C THR A 172 2.51 12.43 18.30
N LYS A 173 2.62 13.45 17.44
CA LYS A 173 3.77 13.59 16.52
C LYS A 173 5.01 14.10 17.28
N ALA A 174 6.17 13.72 16.78
CA ALA A 174 7.47 14.19 17.24
C ALA A 174 8.30 14.51 15.99
N GLY A 175 7.88 15.51 15.22
CA GLY A 175 8.40 15.74 13.87
C GLY A 175 8.07 14.56 12.94
N PRO A 176 9.07 13.87 12.34
CA PRO A 176 8.84 12.79 11.38
C PRO A 176 8.32 11.48 11.98
N ILE A 177 8.33 11.31 13.32
CA ILE A 177 7.95 10.06 13.98
C ILE A 177 6.62 10.19 14.73
N LEU A 178 5.90 9.07 14.88
CA LEU A 178 4.70 8.99 15.71
C LEU A 178 5.04 8.34 17.07
N VAL A 179 4.70 9.02 18.16
CA VAL A 179 4.69 8.44 19.52
C VAL A 179 3.29 7.86 19.78
N ALA A 180 3.24 6.64 20.31
CA ALA A 180 2.02 5.92 20.65
C ALA A 180 2.11 5.37 22.07
N ILE A 181 1.22 5.77 22.98
CA ILE A 181 1.23 5.35 24.39
C ILE A 181 0.16 4.27 24.60
N ASN A 182 0.50 3.11 25.15
CA ASN A 182 -0.47 2.02 25.32
C ASN A 182 -1.57 2.40 26.35
N PRO A 183 -2.86 2.51 25.97
CA PRO A 183 -3.93 2.83 26.92
C PRO A 183 -4.25 1.71 27.93
N PHE A 184 -3.87 0.46 27.65
CA PHE A 184 -4.35 -0.75 28.34
C PHE A 184 -5.90 -0.91 28.38
N LYS A 185 -6.63 -0.13 27.57
CA LYS A 185 -8.09 -0.22 27.36
C LYS A 185 -8.42 0.03 25.89
N LYS A 186 -9.62 -0.38 25.45
CA LYS A 186 -10.13 -0.02 24.11
C LYS A 186 -10.48 1.47 24.08
N VAL A 187 -9.97 2.18 23.08
CA VAL A 187 -10.25 3.62 22.83
C VAL A 187 -11.05 3.78 21.52
N PRO A 188 -11.97 4.77 21.42
CA PRO A 188 -12.92 4.88 20.31
C PRO A 188 -12.34 5.49 19.01
N LEU A 189 -11.04 5.31 18.74
CA LEU A 189 -10.30 5.97 17.65
C LEU A 189 -10.29 5.19 16.32
N TYR A 190 -10.73 3.94 16.32
CA TYR A 190 -10.52 2.99 15.21
C TYR A 190 -11.78 2.67 14.39
N GLY A 191 -12.83 3.49 14.51
CA GLY A 191 -14.09 3.27 13.80
C GLY A 191 -14.01 3.62 12.30
N ASN A 192 -14.90 3.04 11.49
CA ASN A 192 -14.99 3.31 10.04
C ASN A 192 -15.09 4.81 9.70
N GLY A 193 -15.73 5.62 10.56
CA GLY A 193 -15.78 7.08 10.41
C GLY A 193 -14.40 7.75 10.44
N TYR A 194 -13.47 7.29 11.28
CA TYR A 194 -12.09 7.78 11.29
C TYR A 194 -11.33 7.33 10.04
N ILE A 195 -11.50 6.08 9.61
CA ILE A 195 -10.90 5.56 8.37
C ILE A 195 -11.34 6.41 7.17
N GLU A 196 -12.63 6.74 7.07
CA GLU A 196 -13.13 7.66 6.04
C GLU A 196 -12.63 9.09 6.21
N ALA A 197 -12.54 9.61 7.44
CA ALA A 197 -12.08 10.97 7.70
C ALA A 197 -10.62 11.21 7.26
N TYR A 198 -9.72 10.25 7.54
CA TYR A 198 -8.34 10.28 7.05
C TYR A 198 -8.25 10.08 5.53
N LYS A 199 -9.00 9.10 4.98
CA LYS A 199 -9.10 8.85 3.52
C LYS A 199 -9.61 10.07 2.72
N ARG A 200 -10.47 10.89 3.32
CA ARG A 200 -10.98 12.15 2.76
C ARG A 200 -10.12 13.39 3.10
N LYS A 201 -9.09 13.25 3.94
CA LYS A 201 -8.29 14.35 4.53
C LYS A 201 -9.13 15.44 5.22
N SER A 202 -10.21 15.04 5.89
CA SER A 202 -10.99 15.94 6.76
C SER A 202 -10.42 16.09 8.17
N VAL A 203 -9.41 15.29 8.52
CA VAL A 203 -8.73 15.25 9.83
C VAL A 203 -7.23 15.05 9.61
N GLU A 204 -6.37 15.79 10.32
CA GLU A 204 -4.90 15.71 10.23
C GLU A 204 -4.19 15.44 11.58
N SER A 205 -4.96 15.18 12.64
CA SER A 205 -4.46 14.83 13.99
C SER A 205 -3.54 13.59 13.96
N PRO A 206 -2.59 13.46 14.92
CA PRO A 206 -1.68 12.31 15.01
C PRO A 206 -2.46 11.00 15.18
N HIS A 207 -2.19 10.04 14.30
CA HIS A 207 -2.78 8.70 14.34
C HIS A 207 -1.97 7.76 13.44
N VAL A 208 -2.01 6.45 13.69
CA VAL A 208 -1.38 5.43 12.82
C VAL A 208 -1.84 5.59 11.38
N TYR A 209 -3.15 5.80 11.17
CA TYR A 209 -3.76 6.02 9.86
C TYR A 209 -3.11 7.18 9.08
N ALA A 210 -2.64 8.25 9.76
CA ALA A 210 -1.98 9.38 9.10
C ALA A 210 -0.59 9.02 8.56
N ILE A 211 0.13 8.15 9.26
CA ILE A 211 1.42 7.60 8.81
C ILE A 211 1.19 6.64 7.64
N THR A 212 0.25 5.69 7.80
CA THR A 212 -0.08 4.70 6.77
C THR A 212 -0.64 5.33 5.47
N ASP A 213 -1.48 6.36 5.58
CA ASP A 213 -1.95 7.17 4.45
C ASP A 213 -0.82 7.92 3.74
N THR A 214 0.17 8.38 4.50
CA THR A 214 1.36 9.03 3.96
C THR A 214 2.22 8.03 3.21
N ALA A 215 2.54 6.88 3.79
CA ALA A 215 3.27 5.80 3.11
C ALA A 215 2.60 5.38 1.78
N ILE A 216 1.27 5.16 1.75
CA ILE A 216 0.56 4.88 0.49
C ILE A 216 0.70 6.03 -0.52
N ARG A 217 0.54 7.28 -0.08
CA ARG A 217 0.65 8.44 -0.98
C ARG A 217 2.05 8.61 -1.54
N GLU A 218 3.10 8.31 -0.77
CA GLU A 218 4.50 8.49 -1.20
C GLU A 218 4.95 7.32 -2.08
N MET A 219 4.61 6.07 -1.75
CA MET A 219 4.75 4.92 -2.66
C MET A 219 4.11 5.17 -4.04
N ARG A 220 2.91 5.76 -4.07
CA ARG A 220 2.19 6.10 -5.32
C ARG A 220 2.73 7.36 -6.03
N ARG A 221 3.51 8.21 -5.35
CA ARG A 221 4.02 9.50 -5.85
C ARG A 221 5.42 9.37 -6.43
N ASP A 222 6.29 8.66 -5.72
CA ASP A 222 7.72 8.58 -6.02
C ASP A 222 8.13 7.19 -6.56
N GLU A 223 7.21 6.22 -6.56
CA GLU A 223 7.40 4.84 -7.02
C GLU A 223 8.44 4.02 -6.25
N VAL A 224 8.77 4.46 -5.03
CA VAL A 224 9.71 3.79 -4.11
C VAL A 224 8.97 3.00 -3.02
N ASN A 225 9.50 1.85 -2.65
CA ASN A 225 8.93 1.01 -1.57
C ASN A 225 9.05 1.67 -0.21
N GLN A 226 8.12 1.35 0.68
CA GLN A 226 8.02 1.98 2.01
C GLN A 226 8.16 0.93 3.10
N SER A 227 8.65 1.33 4.27
CA SER A 227 8.55 0.51 5.48
C SER A 227 7.88 1.30 6.61
N ILE A 228 7.10 0.60 7.44
CA ILE A 228 6.54 1.12 8.68
C ILE A 228 7.19 0.33 9.81
N ILE A 229 8.09 0.97 10.55
CA ILE A 229 8.94 0.34 11.56
C ILE A 229 8.35 0.68 12.94
N ILE A 230 7.84 -0.35 13.62
CA ILE A 230 7.15 -0.23 14.91
C ILE A 230 8.08 -0.80 15.99
N SER A 231 8.40 0.01 17.01
CA SER A 231 9.42 -0.32 18.02
C SER A 231 9.06 0.25 19.40
N GLY A 232 9.67 -0.28 20.47
CA GLY A 232 9.34 0.04 21.87
C GLY A 232 9.52 -1.16 22.80
N GLU A 233 9.37 -0.99 24.12
CA GLU A 233 9.51 -2.06 25.14
C GLU A 233 8.48 -3.21 24.92
N SER A 234 8.70 -4.37 25.55
CA SER A 234 7.65 -5.39 25.65
C SER A 234 6.41 -4.85 26.40
N GLY A 235 5.22 -5.28 25.99
CA GLY A 235 3.95 -4.72 26.50
C GLY A 235 3.57 -3.31 25.98
N ALA A 236 4.43 -2.62 25.23
CA ALA A 236 4.15 -1.25 24.76
C ALA A 236 3.10 -1.13 23.62
N GLY A 237 2.49 -2.22 23.15
CA GLY A 237 1.41 -2.19 22.15
C GLY A 237 1.85 -2.20 20.67
N LYS A 238 3.07 -2.69 20.37
CA LYS A 238 3.61 -2.77 18.99
C LYS A 238 2.70 -3.57 18.04
N THR A 239 2.34 -4.79 18.41
CA THR A 239 1.51 -5.68 17.58
C THR A 239 0.08 -5.16 17.35
N GLU A 240 -0.52 -4.49 18.35
CA GLU A 240 -1.81 -3.81 18.15
C GLU A 240 -1.67 -2.61 17.20
N THR A 241 -0.59 -1.84 17.31
CA THR A 241 -0.27 -0.75 16.37
C THR A 241 -0.08 -1.29 14.94
N ALA A 242 0.54 -2.47 14.79
CA ALA A 242 0.67 -3.17 13.51
C ALA A 242 -0.68 -3.63 12.96
N LYS A 243 -1.57 -4.20 13.80
CA LYS A 243 -2.96 -4.55 13.43
C LYS A 243 -3.73 -3.33 12.93
N ILE A 244 -3.65 -2.20 13.63
CA ILE A 244 -4.30 -0.93 13.26
C ILE A 244 -3.79 -0.41 11.92
N ALA A 245 -2.47 -0.47 11.66
CA ALA A 245 -1.88 -0.12 10.37
C ALA A 245 -2.40 -1.04 9.24
N MET A 246 -2.41 -2.37 9.46
CA MET A 246 -2.92 -3.35 8.50
C MET A 246 -4.41 -3.16 8.20
N GLN A 247 -5.24 -2.85 9.21
CA GLN A 247 -6.67 -2.57 9.03
C GLN A 247 -6.91 -1.35 8.12
N TYR A 248 -6.10 -0.30 8.24
CA TYR A 248 -6.20 0.86 7.35
C TYR A 248 -5.73 0.55 5.92
N LEU A 249 -4.64 -0.23 5.76
CA LEU A 249 -4.23 -0.74 4.45
C LEU A 249 -5.34 -1.59 3.81
N ALA A 250 -5.96 -2.50 4.56
CA ALA A 250 -7.08 -3.33 4.11
C ALA A 250 -8.28 -2.50 3.64
N ALA A 251 -8.70 -1.50 4.42
CA ALA A 251 -9.81 -0.61 4.08
C ALA A 251 -9.54 0.33 2.88
N LEU A 252 -8.27 0.47 2.47
CA LEU A 252 -7.85 1.15 1.25
C LEU A 252 -7.55 0.18 0.08
N GLY A 253 -7.23 -1.08 0.35
CA GLY A 253 -6.91 -2.12 -0.63
C GLY A 253 -8.09 -2.45 -1.56
N GLY A 254 -9.30 -2.51 -1.00
CA GLY A 254 -10.53 -2.38 -1.76
C GLY A 254 -11.15 -3.68 -2.30
N GLY A 255 -11.54 -4.58 -1.39
CA GLY A 255 -12.59 -5.58 -1.61
C GLY A 255 -12.21 -6.74 -2.52
N SER A 256 -10.96 -7.18 -2.47
CA SER A 256 -10.48 -8.36 -3.20
C SER A 256 -10.53 -9.67 -2.38
N GLY A 257 -10.85 -9.59 -1.09
CA GLY A 257 -10.96 -10.73 -0.18
C GLY A 257 -9.64 -11.03 0.53
N ILE A 258 -8.52 -10.89 -0.18
CA ILE A 258 -7.16 -11.06 0.36
C ILE A 258 -6.87 -10.12 1.53
N GLU A 259 -7.58 -8.99 1.64
CA GLU A 259 -7.44 -8.06 2.76
C GLU A 259 -7.95 -8.66 4.09
N TYR A 260 -8.91 -9.59 4.03
CA TYR A 260 -9.41 -10.36 5.18
C TYR A 260 -8.45 -11.51 5.54
N GLU A 261 -7.93 -12.21 4.53
CA GLU A 261 -6.93 -13.28 4.70
C GLU A 261 -5.67 -12.76 5.41
N ILE A 262 -5.11 -11.63 4.95
CA ILE A 262 -3.95 -10.97 5.58
C ILE A 262 -4.20 -10.68 7.06
N LEU A 263 -5.38 -10.15 7.42
CA LEU A 263 -5.72 -9.85 8.82
C LEU A 263 -5.83 -11.13 9.65
N LYS A 264 -6.41 -12.21 9.09
CA LYS A 264 -6.60 -13.51 9.74
C LYS A 264 -5.30 -14.31 9.93
N THR A 265 -4.18 -13.92 9.32
CA THR A 265 -2.86 -14.51 9.67
C THR A 265 -2.44 -14.24 11.11
N ASN A 266 -2.86 -13.12 11.72
CA ASN A 266 -2.36 -12.70 13.03
C ASN A 266 -2.74 -13.68 14.17
N PRO A 267 -3.99 -14.15 14.31
CA PRO A 267 -4.34 -15.23 15.25
C PRO A 267 -3.44 -16.47 15.17
N ILE A 268 -3.08 -16.93 13.96
CA ILE A 268 -2.20 -18.09 13.77
C ILE A 268 -0.79 -17.76 14.27
N LEU A 269 -0.24 -16.63 13.82
CA LEU A 269 1.11 -16.19 14.17
C LEU A 269 1.26 -15.85 15.67
N GLU A 270 0.20 -15.38 16.32
CA GLU A 270 0.20 -15.12 17.77
C GLU A 270 0.02 -16.42 18.57
N ALA A 271 -0.80 -17.38 18.12
CA ALA A 271 -0.92 -18.66 18.80
C ALA A 271 0.40 -19.45 18.81
N PHE A 272 1.09 -19.53 17.67
CA PHE A 272 2.35 -20.28 17.54
C PHE A 272 3.61 -19.46 17.90
N GLY A 273 3.54 -18.12 17.92
CA GLY A 273 4.69 -17.24 18.10
C GLY A 273 4.66 -16.36 19.36
N ASN A 274 3.52 -16.25 20.06
CA ASN A 274 3.44 -15.50 21.31
C ASN A 274 3.30 -16.44 22.53
N ALA A 275 3.72 -15.92 23.68
CA ALA A 275 3.62 -16.55 24.99
C ALA A 275 3.39 -15.51 26.08
N LYS A 276 3.01 -15.95 27.29
CA LYS A 276 3.00 -15.09 28.49
C LYS A 276 4.42 -14.96 29.03
N THR A 277 4.86 -13.74 29.30
CA THR A 277 6.04 -13.44 30.13
C THR A 277 5.63 -12.73 31.41
N LEU A 278 6.55 -12.63 32.38
CA LEU A 278 6.30 -11.90 33.64
C LEU A 278 5.89 -10.42 33.44
N ARG A 279 6.18 -9.82 32.27
CA ARG A 279 5.87 -8.41 31.96
C ARG A 279 4.82 -8.20 30.87
N ASN A 280 4.33 -9.25 30.19
CA ASN A 280 3.36 -9.13 29.10
C ASN A 280 2.64 -10.47 28.84
N ASP A 281 1.30 -10.46 28.90
CA ASP A 281 0.49 -11.68 28.77
C ASP A 281 0.36 -12.18 27.32
N ASN A 282 0.59 -11.32 26.33
CA ASN A 282 0.65 -11.69 24.92
C ASN A 282 1.95 -11.15 24.28
N SER A 283 3.08 -11.80 24.60
CA SER A 283 4.40 -11.38 24.14
C SER A 283 4.88 -12.20 22.95
N SER A 284 5.04 -11.57 21.79
CA SER A 284 5.72 -12.19 20.65
C SER A 284 7.16 -12.54 21.00
N ARG A 285 7.52 -13.81 20.80
CA ARG A 285 8.88 -14.36 20.96
C ARG A 285 9.54 -14.64 19.60
N PHE A 286 9.18 -13.81 18.62
CA PHE A 286 9.70 -13.75 17.26
C PHE A 286 9.47 -12.33 16.69
N GLY A 287 10.22 -11.97 15.65
CA GLY A 287 9.93 -10.79 14.83
C GLY A 287 9.23 -11.17 13.53
N LYS A 288 8.33 -10.31 13.04
CA LYS A 288 7.63 -10.46 11.76
C LYS A 288 7.77 -9.22 10.87
N LEU A 289 8.15 -9.44 9.61
CA LEU A 289 8.05 -8.46 8.53
C LEU A 289 6.90 -8.88 7.63
N ILE A 290 5.87 -8.04 7.51
CA ILE A 290 4.71 -8.26 6.64
C ILE A 290 4.83 -7.29 5.46
N GLU A 291 5.31 -7.79 4.33
CA GLU A 291 5.37 -7.05 3.08
C GLU A 291 4.02 -7.15 2.35
N ILE A 292 3.32 -6.03 2.18
CA ILE A 292 2.06 -5.97 1.43
C ILE A 292 2.35 -5.39 0.05
N HIS A 293 2.01 -6.13 -1.00
CA HIS A 293 2.24 -5.75 -2.40
C HIS A 293 1.02 -4.99 -2.96
N PHE A 294 1.26 -4.01 -3.83
CA PHE A 294 0.22 -3.17 -4.40
C PHE A 294 0.19 -3.18 -5.94
N SER A 295 -1.02 -3.11 -6.50
CA SER A 295 -1.24 -2.92 -7.93
C SER A 295 -0.81 -1.53 -8.40
N GLU A 296 -0.75 -1.31 -9.72
CA GLU A 296 -0.51 0.03 -10.29
C GLU A 296 -1.60 1.04 -9.88
N THR A 297 -2.84 0.55 -9.78
CA THR A 297 -4.01 1.27 -9.27
C THR A 297 -4.00 1.45 -7.75
N GLY A 298 -3.01 0.87 -7.06
CA GLY A 298 -2.80 1.00 -5.62
C GLY A 298 -3.77 0.21 -4.75
N LYS A 299 -4.43 -0.82 -5.29
CA LYS A 299 -5.11 -1.87 -4.51
C LYS A 299 -4.08 -2.83 -3.92
N ILE A 300 -4.44 -3.60 -2.90
CA ILE A 300 -3.62 -4.73 -2.45
C ILE A 300 -3.67 -5.83 -3.52
N SER A 301 -2.54 -6.53 -3.72
CA SER A 301 -2.40 -7.57 -4.74
C SER A 301 -1.59 -8.78 -4.25
N GLY A 302 -1.68 -9.09 -2.96
CA GLY A 302 -0.90 -10.13 -2.29
C GLY A 302 -0.02 -9.60 -1.16
N ALA A 303 0.52 -10.52 -0.37
CA ALA A 303 1.45 -10.22 0.72
C ALA A 303 2.47 -11.35 0.92
N ASN A 304 3.52 -11.05 1.68
CA ASN A 304 4.67 -11.92 1.96
C ASN A 304 5.13 -11.68 3.41
N ILE A 305 5.00 -12.69 4.26
CA ILE A 305 5.33 -12.68 5.69
C ILE A 305 6.67 -13.37 5.91
N GLN A 306 7.58 -12.73 6.64
CA GLN A 306 8.88 -13.28 6.98
C GLN A 306 9.10 -13.20 8.50
N THR A 307 9.58 -14.30 9.09
CA THR A 307 9.78 -14.44 10.53
C THR A 307 11.25 -14.54 10.90
N PHE A 308 11.63 -13.95 12.04
CA PHE A 308 13.01 -13.82 12.50
C PHE A 308 13.10 -14.21 13.99
N LEU A 309 14.07 -15.06 14.34
CA LEU A 309 14.29 -15.62 15.69
C LEU A 309 13.02 -16.05 16.44
N LEU A 310 12.54 -17.27 16.17
CA LEU A 310 11.65 -17.95 17.11
C LEU A 310 12.45 -18.39 18.36
N GLU A 311 11.98 -18.05 19.55
CA GLU A 311 12.61 -18.44 20.83
C GLU A 311 12.40 -19.96 21.08
N LYS A 312 13.30 -20.79 20.53
CA LYS A 312 13.21 -22.26 20.61
C LYS A 312 13.19 -22.80 22.04
N SER A 313 13.96 -22.22 22.95
CA SER A 313 14.11 -22.70 24.33
C SER A 313 12.78 -22.76 25.09
N ARG A 314 11.87 -21.82 24.83
CA ARG A 314 10.51 -21.77 25.42
C ARG A 314 9.63 -22.99 25.11
N VAL A 315 9.98 -23.80 24.11
CA VAL A 315 9.28 -25.07 23.80
C VAL A 315 9.50 -26.11 24.89
N VAL A 316 10.66 -26.11 25.55
CA VAL A 316 11.11 -27.16 26.47
C VAL A 316 11.45 -26.67 27.89
N GLN A 317 11.71 -25.37 28.05
CA GLN A 317 12.07 -24.72 29.31
C GLN A 317 11.24 -23.44 29.52
N CYS A 318 10.53 -23.34 30.64
CA CYS A 318 9.80 -22.12 31.04
C CYS A 318 10.19 -21.67 32.46
N THR A 319 10.22 -20.35 32.67
CA THR A 319 10.44 -19.75 34.00
C THR A 319 9.12 -19.71 34.78
N GLU A 320 9.19 -19.80 36.10
CA GLU A 320 8.01 -19.67 36.99
C GLU A 320 7.20 -18.39 36.69
N GLY A 321 5.88 -18.53 36.58
CA GLY A 321 4.95 -17.44 36.22
C GLY A 321 4.84 -17.12 34.71
N GLU A 322 5.68 -17.70 33.84
CA GLU A 322 5.56 -17.58 32.38
C GLU A 322 4.74 -18.73 31.77
N ARG A 323 4.37 -18.64 30.48
CA ARG A 323 3.85 -19.77 29.71
C ARG A 323 4.81 -20.16 28.58
N SER A 324 4.66 -21.39 28.08
CA SER A 324 5.11 -21.73 26.73
C SER A 324 4.22 -21.05 25.67
N TYR A 325 4.39 -21.38 24.40
CA TYR A 325 3.60 -20.83 23.30
C TYR A 325 2.10 -21.12 23.48
N HIS A 326 1.26 -20.12 23.21
CA HIS A 326 -0.18 -20.17 23.53
C HIS A 326 -0.90 -21.36 22.88
N ILE A 327 -0.49 -21.77 21.68
CA ILE A 327 -1.11 -22.87 20.93
C ILE A 327 -1.16 -24.20 21.71
N PHE A 328 -0.21 -24.48 22.60
CA PHE A 328 -0.23 -25.70 23.42
C PHE A 328 -1.41 -25.72 24.40
N TYR A 329 -1.60 -24.64 25.15
CA TYR A 329 -2.71 -24.47 26.11
C TYR A 329 -4.05 -24.40 25.37
N GLN A 330 -4.08 -23.72 24.21
CA GLN A 330 -5.25 -23.65 23.33
C GLN A 330 -5.65 -25.03 22.79
N LEU A 331 -4.69 -25.86 22.35
CA LEU A 331 -4.95 -27.22 21.89
C LEU A 331 -5.48 -28.11 23.03
N CYS A 332 -4.86 -28.07 24.22
CA CYS A 332 -5.29 -28.87 25.37
C CYS A 332 -6.69 -28.48 25.88
N ALA A 333 -7.04 -27.19 25.83
CA ALA A 333 -8.33 -26.68 26.29
C ALA A 333 -9.45 -26.74 25.23
N GLY A 334 -9.11 -26.61 23.94
CA GLY A 334 -10.06 -26.39 22.84
C GLY A 334 -10.22 -27.55 21.84
N ALA A 335 -9.41 -28.60 21.91
CA ALA A 335 -9.54 -29.74 21.00
C ALA A 335 -10.91 -30.44 21.12
N PRO A 336 -11.66 -30.63 20.02
CA PRO A 336 -12.86 -31.46 20.01
C PRO A 336 -12.56 -32.91 20.45
N SER A 337 -13.52 -33.61 21.07
CA SER A 337 -13.29 -34.96 21.63
C SER A 337 -12.63 -35.93 20.66
N ALA A 338 -13.12 -36.03 19.41
CA ALA A 338 -12.55 -36.89 18.38
C ALA A 338 -11.10 -36.52 17.99
N LEU A 339 -10.69 -35.26 18.16
CA LEU A 339 -9.29 -34.84 18.00
C LEU A 339 -8.48 -35.14 19.27
N ARG A 340 -9.07 -34.92 20.45
CA ARG A 340 -8.45 -35.21 21.75
C ARG A 340 -8.11 -36.70 21.91
N GLU A 341 -9.03 -37.57 21.50
CA GLU A 341 -8.85 -39.03 21.44
C GLU A 341 -7.80 -39.42 20.40
N LYS A 342 -7.88 -38.89 19.17
CA LYS A 342 -6.90 -39.19 18.10
C LYS A 342 -5.46 -38.77 18.45
N LEU A 343 -5.29 -37.76 19.29
CA LEU A 343 -3.99 -37.21 19.69
C LEU A 343 -3.52 -37.67 21.09
N ASN A 344 -4.32 -38.46 21.81
CA ASN A 344 -4.12 -38.80 23.21
C ASN A 344 -3.78 -37.55 24.06
N LEU A 345 -4.60 -36.50 23.98
CA LEU A 345 -4.30 -35.22 24.64
C LEU A 345 -4.69 -35.22 26.13
N LYS A 346 -3.66 -35.10 26.99
CA LYS A 346 -3.78 -34.81 28.43
C LYS A 346 -4.17 -33.34 28.68
N SER A 347 -4.35 -32.98 29.93
CA SER A 347 -4.56 -31.62 30.42
C SER A 347 -3.22 -30.86 30.45
N ALA A 348 -3.25 -29.52 30.39
CA ALA A 348 -2.03 -28.72 30.24
C ALA A 348 -1.10 -28.76 31.48
N ASP A 349 -1.65 -29.15 32.63
CA ASP A 349 -0.96 -29.36 33.91
C ASP A 349 -0.29 -30.75 34.02
N GLU A 350 -0.63 -31.70 33.14
CA GLU A 350 -0.11 -33.08 33.18
C GLU A 350 1.15 -33.30 32.33
N TYR A 351 1.55 -32.33 31.48
CA TYR A 351 2.69 -32.43 30.57
C TYR A 351 3.98 -31.81 31.13
N ASN A 352 5.10 -32.54 31.07
CA ASN A 352 6.39 -32.12 31.65
C ASN A 352 6.97 -30.79 31.10
N TYR A 353 6.69 -30.43 29.85
CA TYR A 353 7.13 -29.14 29.28
C TYR A 353 6.23 -27.94 29.67
N LEU A 354 5.00 -28.19 30.14
CA LEU A 354 4.03 -27.15 30.51
C LEU A 354 3.91 -26.96 32.03
N MET A 355 4.16 -28.02 32.82
CA MET A 355 4.06 -28.00 34.28
C MET A 355 5.05 -27.03 34.95
N GLN A 356 6.23 -26.84 34.36
CA GLN A 356 7.41 -26.20 34.96
C GLN A 356 7.18 -24.81 35.58
N SER A 357 6.24 -24.03 35.04
CA SER A 357 6.05 -22.63 35.42
C SER A 357 4.90 -22.39 36.40
N ASN A 358 4.15 -23.43 36.77
CA ASN A 358 2.90 -23.36 37.53
C ASN A 358 1.82 -22.41 36.92
N CYS A 359 1.95 -22.01 35.64
CA CYS A 359 1.07 -21.02 35.01
C CYS A 359 0.30 -21.61 33.82
N TYR A 360 -0.94 -22.04 34.07
CA TYR A 360 -1.76 -22.72 33.06
C TYR A 360 -2.75 -21.80 32.32
N SER A 361 -3.16 -20.68 32.93
CA SER A 361 -4.19 -19.77 32.41
C SER A 361 -3.76 -18.31 32.42
N ILE A 362 -4.50 -17.47 31.68
CA ILE A 362 -4.30 -16.01 31.61
C ILE A 362 -5.59 -15.31 32.05
N SER A 363 -5.47 -14.24 32.84
CA SER A 363 -6.63 -13.48 33.33
C SER A 363 -7.44 -12.89 32.18
N GLY A 364 -8.74 -13.17 32.13
CA GLY A 364 -9.64 -12.68 31.08
C GLY A 364 -9.50 -13.32 29.70
N VAL A 365 -8.65 -14.34 29.52
CA VAL A 365 -8.49 -15.07 28.25
C VAL A 365 -9.04 -16.49 28.38
N ASN A 366 -9.85 -16.90 27.41
CA ASN A 366 -10.33 -18.28 27.28
C ASN A 366 -9.57 -18.97 26.14
N ASP A 367 -8.59 -19.81 26.48
CA ASP A 367 -7.74 -20.50 25.50
C ASP A 367 -8.53 -21.46 24.58
N ALA A 368 -9.66 -22.03 25.03
CA ALA A 368 -10.51 -22.88 24.18
C ALA A 368 -11.24 -22.07 23.09
N GLU A 369 -11.69 -20.85 23.43
CA GLU A 369 -12.25 -19.91 22.44
C GLU A 369 -11.15 -19.36 21.51
N GLN A 370 -9.93 -19.12 22.01
CA GLN A 370 -8.81 -18.77 21.13
C GLN A 370 -8.47 -19.90 20.15
N PHE A 371 -8.49 -21.17 20.58
CA PHE A 371 -8.32 -22.31 19.67
C PHE A 371 -9.35 -22.31 18.54
N ARG A 372 -10.63 -22.03 18.85
CA ARG A 372 -11.70 -21.91 17.84
C ARG A 372 -11.41 -20.81 16.82
N ILE A 373 -10.89 -19.67 17.26
CA ILE A 373 -10.48 -18.55 16.40
C ILE A 373 -9.25 -18.92 15.53
N VAL A 374 -8.31 -19.71 16.06
CA VAL A 374 -7.15 -20.22 15.30
C VAL A 374 -7.59 -21.20 14.22
N VAL A 375 -8.50 -22.14 14.53
CA VAL A 375 -9.05 -23.08 13.52
C VAL A 375 -9.81 -22.32 12.42
N GLU A 376 -10.62 -21.32 12.77
CA GLU A 376 -11.30 -20.46 11.79
C GLU A 376 -10.29 -19.68 10.93
N ALA A 377 -9.17 -19.23 11.51
CA ALA A 377 -8.12 -18.54 10.77
C ALA A 377 -7.35 -19.48 9.82
N LEU A 378 -7.05 -20.73 10.23
CA LEU A 378 -6.43 -21.74 9.38
C LEU A 378 -7.32 -22.08 8.16
N ASP A 379 -8.64 -22.10 8.34
CA ASP A 379 -9.62 -22.28 7.27
C ASP A 379 -9.67 -21.08 6.31
N VAL A 380 -9.62 -19.84 6.82
CA VAL A 380 -9.62 -18.62 5.99
C VAL A 380 -8.32 -18.47 5.17
N VAL A 381 -7.20 -19.01 5.64
CA VAL A 381 -5.91 -19.03 4.91
C VAL A 381 -5.74 -20.34 4.12
N HIS A 382 -6.85 -21.05 3.84
CA HIS A 382 -6.97 -22.21 2.94
C HIS A 382 -6.03 -23.39 3.25
N ILE A 383 -5.63 -23.59 4.52
CA ILE A 383 -4.83 -24.75 4.95
C ILE A 383 -5.77 -25.96 5.08
N SER A 384 -5.43 -27.10 4.45
CA SER A 384 -6.33 -28.27 4.36
C SER A 384 -6.66 -28.89 5.73
N LYS A 385 -7.75 -29.65 5.84
CA LYS A 385 -8.12 -30.30 7.11
C LYS A 385 -7.17 -31.44 7.47
N GLU A 386 -6.52 -32.02 6.48
CA GLU A 386 -5.48 -33.02 6.57
C GLU A 386 -4.17 -32.41 7.09
N ASP A 387 -3.80 -31.23 6.57
CA ASP A 387 -2.68 -30.43 7.07
C ASP A 387 -2.93 -29.94 8.50
N GLN A 388 -4.12 -29.42 8.81
CA GLN A 388 -4.49 -28.99 10.17
C GLN A 388 -4.36 -30.13 11.18
N GLN A 389 -4.87 -31.33 10.87
CA GLN A 389 -4.67 -32.50 11.72
C GLN A 389 -3.19 -32.87 11.88
N SER A 390 -2.39 -32.76 10.81
CA SER A 390 -0.95 -33.04 10.84
C SER A 390 -0.20 -32.01 11.71
N VAL A 391 -0.58 -30.73 11.66
CA VAL A 391 -0.05 -29.65 12.51
C VAL A 391 -0.38 -29.94 13.99
N PHE A 392 -1.61 -30.30 14.32
CA PHE A 392 -1.99 -30.66 15.69
C PHE A 392 -1.30 -31.94 16.18
N ALA A 393 -1.03 -32.91 15.30
CA ALA A 393 -0.25 -34.10 15.62
C ALA A 393 1.22 -33.78 15.96
N MET A 394 1.86 -32.85 15.22
CA MET A 394 3.22 -32.40 15.54
C MET A 394 3.27 -31.64 16.89
N LEU A 395 2.25 -30.85 17.21
CA LEU A 395 2.14 -30.18 18.53
C LEU A 395 1.97 -31.19 19.67
N ALA A 396 1.08 -32.17 19.50
CA ALA A 396 0.90 -33.25 20.48
C ALA A 396 2.18 -34.09 20.64
N ALA A 397 2.91 -34.39 19.55
CA ALA A 397 4.19 -35.08 19.61
C ALA A 397 5.27 -34.27 20.35
N VAL A 398 5.29 -32.95 20.22
CA VAL A 398 6.20 -32.08 20.99
C VAL A 398 5.86 -32.12 22.48
N LEU A 399 4.59 -32.14 22.88
CA LEU A 399 4.19 -32.31 24.29
C LEU A 399 4.60 -33.70 24.82
N TRP A 400 4.24 -34.75 24.10
CA TRP A 400 4.56 -36.14 24.46
C TRP A 400 6.07 -36.45 24.49
N LEU A 401 6.89 -35.75 23.71
CA LEU A 401 8.35 -35.84 23.79
C LEU A 401 8.89 -35.44 25.17
N GLY A 402 8.24 -34.52 25.89
CA GLY A 402 8.65 -34.11 27.25
C GLY A 402 8.37 -35.15 28.32
N ASP A 403 7.39 -36.02 28.08
CA ASP A 403 6.97 -37.08 28.99
C ASP A 403 7.84 -38.35 28.89
N ILE A 404 8.67 -38.49 27.83
CA ILE A 404 9.58 -39.64 27.67
C ILE A 404 10.60 -39.68 28.81
N SER A 405 10.66 -40.84 29.47
CA SER A 405 11.58 -41.13 30.57
C SER A 405 12.80 -41.97 30.14
N PHE A 406 13.85 -41.98 30.97
CA PHE A 406 15.13 -42.66 30.70
C PHE A 406 15.56 -43.55 31.87
N SER A 407 16.05 -44.75 31.57
CA SER A 407 16.57 -45.71 32.54
C SER A 407 18.07 -45.96 32.34
N VAL A 408 18.85 -46.00 33.41
CA VAL A 408 20.30 -46.32 33.37
C VAL A 408 20.51 -47.80 33.02
N ILE A 409 21.40 -48.07 32.07
CA ILE A 409 21.65 -49.42 31.52
C ILE A 409 23.04 -49.99 31.82
N ASP A 410 24.01 -49.18 32.27
CA ASP A 410 25.34 -49.66 32.65
C ASP A 410 26.03 -48.79 33.71
N ASN A 411 27.14 -49.31 34.23
CA ASN A 411 27.94 -48.70 35.29
C ASN A 411 28.64 -47.38 34.88
N GLU A 412 28.61 -47.02 33.60
CA GLU A 412 29.17 -45.76 33.09
C GLU A 412 28.11 -44.64 33.05
N ASN A 413 26.90 -44.93 33.56
CA ASN A 413 25.73 -44.04 33.62
C ASN A 413 25.15 -43.69 32.23
N HIS A 414 25.33 -44.57 31.25
CA HIS A 414 24.56 -44.50 30.01
C HIS A 414 23.10 -44.85 30.27
N VAL A 415 22.21 -44.25 29.49
CA VAL A 415 20.76 -44.45 29.58
C VAL A 415 20.18 -45.02 28.29
N GLU A 416 19.01 -45.62 28.43
CA GLU A 416 18.13 -45.96 27.33
C GLU A 416 16.74 -45.35 27.59
N ALA A 417 16.08 -44.87 26.55
CA ALA A 417 14.71 -44.37 26.65
C ALA A 417 13.75 -45.51 27.03
N VAL A 418 12.89 -45.26 28.01
CA VAL A 418 11.90 -46.24 28.45
C VAL A 418 10.81 -46.38 27.39
N THR A 419 10.37 -47.60 27.10
CA THR A 419 9.20 -47.85 26.24
C THR A 419 7.91 -47.59 27.03
N ASP A 420 7.70 -46.32 27.38
CA ASP A 420 6.54 -45.82 28.12
C ASP A 420 5.42 -45.33 27.18
N GLU A 421 4.33 -44.83 27.77
CA GLU A 421 3.20 -44.24 27.05
C GLU A 421 3.65 -43.07 26.16
N GLY A 422 4.58 -42.24 26.63
CA GLY A 422 5.09 -41.09 25.89
C GLY A 422 5.84 -41.52 24.64
N LEU A 423 6.78 -42.46 24.76
CA LEU A 423 7.54 -42.96 23.62
C LEU A 423 6.63 -43.61 22.57
N HIS A 424 5.60 -44.37 22.98
CA HIS A 424 4.64 -44.95 22.04
C HIS A 424 3.76 -43.89 21.36
N ASN A 425 3.29 -42.88 22.09
CA ASN A 425 2.49 -41.79 21.53
C ASN A 425 3.29 -40.92 20.55
N VAL A 426 4.56 -40.60 20.85
CA VAL A 426 5.44 -39.90 19.90
C VAL A 426 5.66 -40.73 18.64
N ALA A 427 5.96 -42.02 18.76
CA ALA A 427 6.14 -42.92 17.62
C ALA A 427 4.90 -42.95 16.70
N ASN A 428 3.70 -43.09 17.30
CA ASN A 428 2.43 -43.09 16.57
C ASN A 428 2.10 -41.73 15.90
N LEU A 429 2.41 -40.60 16.56
CA LEU A 429 2.07 -39.25 16.08
C LEU A 429 3.02 -38.73 14.99
N ILE A 430 4.30 -39.12 15.04
CA ILE A 430 5.30 -38.80 14.02
C ILE A 430 5.33 -39.88 12.91
N GLY A 431 4.83 -41.09 13.22
CA GLY A 431 4.70 -42.19 12.27
C GLY A 431 6.01 -42.95 12.03
N CYS A 432 6.86 -43.07 13.05
CA CYS A 432 8.11 -43.85 13.04
C CYS A 432 8.00 -45.12 13.89
N ASP A 433 8.97 -46.03 13.74
CA ASP A 433 9.07 -47.17 14.64
C ASP A 433 9.53 -46.74 16.05
N ALA A 434 8.94 -47.37 17.07
CA ALA A 434 9.25 -47.08 18.47
C ALA A 434 10.68 -47.52 18.84
N GLY A 435 11.22 -48.58 18.22
CA GLY A 435 12.60 -49.01 18.38
C GLY A 435 13.60 -48.04 17.72
N GLU A 436 13.30 -47.53 16.52
CA GLU A 436 14.10 -46.47 15.87
C GLU A 436 14.13 -45.19 16.73
N LEU A 437 12.98 -44.73 17.24
CA LEU A 437 12.89 -43.58 18.14
C LEU A 437 13.69 -43.81 19.44
N LYS A 438 13.54 -44.98 20.07
CA LYS A 438 14.29 -45.37 21.27
C LYS A 438 15.80 -45.33 21.02
N LEU A 439 16.25 -45.89 19.90
CA LEU A 439 17.66 -45.91 19.52
C LEU A 439 18.21 -44.50 19.28
N ALA A 440 17.46 -43.63 18.60
CA ALA A 440 17.84 -42.25 18.28
C ALA A 440 17.88 -41.31 19.50
N LEU A 441 17.16 -41.63 20.58
CA LEU A 441 17.21 -40.90 21.86
C LEU A 441 18.27 -41.46 22.84
N SER A 442 18.75 -42.69 22.62
CA SER A 442 19.68 -43.39 23.54
C SER A 442 21.11 -43.50 23.01
N THR A 443 21.30 -43.33 21.70
CA THR A 443 22.59 -43.50 21.02
C THR A 443 22.82 -42.42 19.97
N ARG A 444 24.10 -42.19 19.64
CA ARG A 444 24.54 -41.23 18.63
C ARG A 444 25.58 -41.87 17.73
N LYS A 445 25.38 -41.81 16.42
CA LYS A 445 26.36 -42.24 15.43
C LYS A 445 27.31 -41.08 15.13
N MET A 446 28.61 -41.32 15.29
CA MET A 446 29.66 -40.35 14.95
C MET A 446 30.53 -40.91 13.83
N ARG A 447 30.66 -40.17 12.74
CA ARG A 447 31.62 -40.50 11.69
C ARG A 447 32.98 -39.91 12.05
N VAL A 448 33.96 -40.78 12.27
CA VAL A 448 35.34 -40.42 12.63
C VAL A 448 36.24 -40.92 11.51
N GLY A 449 36.66 -40.02 10.62
CA GLY A 449 37.27 -40.40 9.36
C GLY A 449 36.24 -41.08 8.44
N ASN A 450 36.52 -42.32 8.03
CA ASN A 450 35.59 -43.14 7.24
C ASN A 450 34.67 -44.03 8.09
N ASP A 451 35.02 -44.27 9.36
CA ASP A 451 34.31 -45.22 10.22
C ASP A 451 33.14 -44.56 10.95
N ASN A 452 32.03 -45.29 11.10
CA ASN A 452 30.85 -44.83 11.87
C ASN A 452 30.85 -45.54 13.24
N ILE A 453 31.18 -44.80 14.29
CA ILE A 453 31.21 -45.27 15.68
C ILE A 453 29.85 -44.97 16.33
N VAL A 454 29.29 -45.92 17.07
CA VAL A 454 28.05 -45.70 17.85
C VAL A 454 28.41 -45.42 19.31
N GLN A 455 28.10 -44.23 19.79
CA GLN A 455 28.25 -43.82 21.18
C GLN A 455 26.91 -43.97 21.91
N LYS A 456 26.92 -44.51 23.13
CA LYS A 456 25.77 -44.45 24.06
C LYS A 456 25.67 -43.08 24.70
N LEU A 457 24.46 -42.61 25.03
CA LEU A 457 24.26 -41.32 25.67
C LEU A 457 24.13 -41.45 27.20
N THR A 458 24.68 -40.48 27.93
CA THR A 458 24.40 -40.28 29.37
C THR A 458 23.06 -39.58 29.57
N LEU A 459 22.51 -39.60 30.79
CA LEU A 459 21.19 -39.02 31.10
C LEU A 459 21.02 -37.56 30.60
N SER A 460 22.02 -36.69 30.82
CA SER A 460 21.99 -35.31 30.31
C SER A 460 21.88 -35.31 28.79
N GLN A 461 22.81 -35.97 28.10
CA GLN A 461 22.89 -35.98 26.63
C GLN A 461 21.63 -36.55 25.96
N ALA A 462 20.95 -37.50 26.62
CA ALA A 462 19.70 -38.07 26.14
C ALA A 462 18.53 -37.07 26.28
N ILE A 463 18.44 -36.37 27.41
CA ILE A 463 17.51 -35.23 27.61
C ILE A 463 17.82 -34.12 26.61
N ASP A 464 19.09 -33.72 26.46
CA ASP A 464 19.53 -32.69 25.52
C ASP A 464 19.13 -33.03 24.06
N THR A 465 19.21 -34.32 23.69
CA THR A 465 18.81 -34.85 22.37
C THR A 465 17.28 -34.84 22.18
N ARG A 466 16.53 -35.28 23.19
CA ARG A 466 15.05 -35.25 23.22
C ARG A 466 14.51 -33.81 23.11
N ASP A 467 15.09 -32.91 23.89
CA ASP A 467 14.75 -31.50 23.91
C ASP A 467 15.16 -30.82 22.58
N ALA A 468 16.31 -31.17 22.00
CA ALA A 468 16.72 -30.71 20.67
C ALA A 468 15.76 -31.16 19.56
N LEU A 469 15.25 -32.39 19.62
CA LEU A 469 14.24 -32.89 18.69
C LEU A 469 12.91 -32.11 18.84
N ALA A 470 12.44 -31.90 20.07
CA ALA A 470 11.23 -31.10 20.35
C ALA A 470 11.37 -29.63 19.85
N LYS A 471 12.49 -28.97 20.18
CA LYS A 471 12.86 -27.62 19.69
C LYS A 471 12.87 -27.55 18.16
N SER A 472 13.35 -28.59 17.49
CA SER A 472 13.48 -28.63 16.03
C SER A 472 12.16 -28.91 15.31
N ILE A 473 11.33 -29.84 15.81
CA ILE A 473 9.99 -30.10 15.26
C ILE A 473 9.15 -28.82 15.34
N TYR A 474 9.13 -28.14 16.50
CA TYR A 474 8.35 -26.92 16.67
C TYR A 474 8.82 -25.78 15.75
N ALA A 475 10.15 -25.59 15.61
CA ALA A 475 10.71 -24.57 14.74
C ALA A 475 10.38 -24.81 13.25
N CYS A 476 10.54 -26.04 12.76
CA CYS A 476 10.21 -26.36 11.37
C CYS A 476 8.70 -26.37 11.10
N LEU A 477 7.86 -26.71 12.09
CA LEU A 477 6.41 -26.56 12.01
C LEU A 477 6.00 -25.09 11.84
N PHE A 478 6.63 -24.18 12.60
CA PHE A 478 6.38 -22.74 12.49
C PHE A 478 6.85 -22.16 11.14
N GLU A 479 8.07 -22.49 10.69
CA GLU A 479 8.58 -22.09 9.37
C GLU A 479 7.67 -22.60 8.24
N TRP A 480 7.21 -23.84 8.32
CA TRP A 480 6.31 -24.46 7.34
C TRP A 480 4.92 -23.78 7.33
N LEU A 481 4.35 -23.47 8.50
CA LEU A 481 3.08 -22.73 8.59
C LEU A 481 3.18 -21.35 7.92
N VAL A 482 4.28 -20.62 8.15
CA VAL A 482 4.56 -19.35 7.46
C VAL A 482 4.70 -19.55 5.95
N GLU A 483 5.29 -20.66 5.50
CA GLU A 483 5.36 -21.00 4.07
C GLU A 483 3.99 -21.27 3.44
N GLN A 484 3.08 -21.96 4.13
CA GLN A 484 1.71 -22.19 3.65
C GLN A 484 0.88 -20.90 3.62
N ILE A 485 0.97 -20.08 4.67
CA ILE A 485 0.36 -18.75 4.70
C ILE A 485 0.84 -17.90 3.50
N ASN A 486 2.13 -17.93 3.20
CA ASN A 486 2.69 -17.23 2.04
C ASN A 486 2.21 -17.79 0.69
N LYS A 487 1.94 -19.09 0.57
CA LYS A 487 1.36 -19.67 -0.65
C LYS A 487 -0.08 -19.18 -0.88
N SER A 488 -0.89 -19.06 0.19
CA SER A 488 -2.21 -18.44 0.12
C SER A 488 -2.13 -16.97 -0.30
N LEU A 489 -1.24 -16.19 0.31
CA LEU A 489 -1.14 -14.74 0.08
C LEU A 489 -0.45 -14.35 -1.25
N ALA A 490 0.05 -15.32 -2.02
CA ALA A 490 0.76 -15.10 -3.29
C ALA A 490 -0.17 -14.86 -4.52
N VAL A 491 -1.48 -14.68 -4.32
CA VAL A 491 -2.48 -14.49 -5.39
C VAL A 491 -2.34 -13.11 -6.07
N GLY A 492 -1.32 -12.97 -6.92
CA GLY A 492 -1.02 -11.73 -7.62
C GLY A 492 0.32 -11.73 -8.37
N LYS A 493 0.50 -12.63 -9.35
CA LYS A 493 1.78 -12.78 -10.09
C LYS A 493 2.31 -11.52 -10.80
N ARG A 494 1.53 -10.43 -10.90
CA ARG A 494 2.00 -9.11 -11.35
C ARG A 494 2.57 -8.31 -10.18
N ARG A 495 3.77 -8.69 -9.69
CA ARG A 495 4.55 -7.85 -8.77
C ARG A 495 4.97 -6.57 -9.51
N THR A 496 4.31 -5.46 -9.21
CA THR A 496 4.56 -4.12 -9.81
C THR A 496 5.88 -3.48 -9.37
N GLY A 497 6.63 -4.14 -8.48
CA GLY A 497 7.76 -3.57 -7.75
C GLY A 497 7.35 -2.79 -6.51
N ARG A 498 6.07 -2.42 -6.33
CA ARG A 498 5.58 -1.56 -5.23
C ARG A 498 5.10 -2.37 -4.01
N SER A 499 5.66 -2.11 -2.84
CA SER A 499 5.24 -2.67 -1.55
C SER A 499 5.37 -1.70 -0.37
N ILE A 500 4.60 -1.98 0.69
CA ILE A 500 4.72 -1.39 2.01
C ILE A 500 4.99 -2.52 3.01
N SER A 501 6.14 -2.47 3.68
CA SER A 501 6.57 -3.49 4.65
C SER A 501 6.35 -3.03 6.09
N ILE A 502 5.51 -3.73 6.84
CA ILE A 502 5.32 -3.47 8.28
C ILE A 502 6.27 -4.37 9.07
N LEU A 503 7.14 -3.79 9.88
CA LEU A 503 8.02 -4.51 10.81
C LEU A 503 7.44 -4.42 12.22
N ASP A 504 7.05 -5.57 12.78
CA ASP A 504 6.68 -5.77 14.17
C ASP A 504 7.68 -6.77 14.77
N ILE A 505 8.62 -6.28 15.57
CA ILE A 505 9.71 -7.06 16.17
C ILE A 505 9.62 -7.00 17.69
N TYR A 506 10.19 -8.01 18.38
CA TYR A 506 10.37 -7.98 19.83
C TYR A 506 11.04 -6.67 20.31
N GLY A 507 10.66 -6.22 21.51
CA GLY A 507 11.24 -5.02 22.09
C GLY A 507 12.68 -5.24 22.58
N PHE A 508 13.31 -4.18 23.07
CA PHE A 508 14.45 -4.31 23.96
C PHE A 508 14.00 -5.01 25.26
N GLU A 509 14.81 -5.95 25.77
CA GLU A 509 14.49 -6.74 26.96
C GLU A 509 15.63 -6.70 27.99
N SER A 510 15.28 -6.40 29.24
CA SER A 510 16.21 -6.45 30.37
C SER A 510 15.46 -6.95 31.61
N PHE A 511 15.80 -8.16 32.03
CA PHE A 511 15.26 -8.90 33.18
C PHE A 511 16.35 -9.12 34.24
N ASP A 512 15.97 -9.65 35.40
CA ASP A 512 16.89 -9.90 36.52
C ASP A 512 17.92 -11.01 36.20
N ARG A 513 17.62 -11.84 35.18
CA ARG A 513 18.56 -12.76 34.52
C ARG A 513 18.33 -12.69 33.01
N ASN A 514 19.35 -12.29 32.26
CA ASN A 514 19.31 -12.26 30.79
C ASN A 514 20.20 -13.38 30.25
N SER A 515 19.69 -14.14 29.28
CA SER A 515 20.41 -15.24 28.64
C SER A 515 20.68 -14.95 27.16
N PHE A 516 21.07 -15.97 26.39
CA PHE A 516 21.43 -15.87 24.98
C PHE A 516 20.31 -15.28 24.11
N GLU A 517 19.07 -15.57 24.46
CA GLU A 517 17.85 -15.09 23.83
C GLU A 517 17.75 -13.55 23.91
N GLN A 518 17.87 -12.98 25.12
CA GLN A 518 17.88 -11.52 25.33
C GLN A 518 19.09 -10.86 24.64
N PHE A 519 20.24 -11.52 24.67
CA PHE A 519 21.46 -11.05 24.00
C PHE A 519 21.27 -10.90 22.48
N CYS A 520 20.62 -11.87 21.82
CA CYS A 520 20.25 -11.75 20.41
C CYS A 520 19.14 -10.71 20.16
N ILE A 521 18.11 -10.67 21.01
CA ILE A 521 17.01 -9.70 20.95
C ILE A 521 17.51 -8.25 21.03
N ASN A 522 18.44 -7.98 21.95
CA ASN A 522 19.00 -6.65 22.15
C ASN A 522 19.98 -6.26 21.04
N TYR A 523 20.77 -7.20 20.51
CA TYR A 523 21.59 -6.96 19.31
C TYR A 523 20.74 -6.56 18.08
N ALA A 524 19.56 -7.17 17.87
CA ALA A 524 18.64 -6.74 16.82
C ALA A 524 18.11 -5.31 17.04
N ASN A 525 17.73 -4.99 18.28
CA ASN A 525 17.25 -3.66 18.66
C ASN A 525 18.35 -2.60 18.50
N GLU A 526 19.60 -2.90 18.87
CA GLU A 526 20.78 -2.06 18.65
C GLU A 526 20.96 -1.74 17.15
N ARG A 527 20.79 -2.76 16.28
CA ARG A 527 20.93 -2.60 14.82
C ARG A 527 19.81 -1.77 14.20
N LEU A 528 18.58 -1.95 14.68
CA LEU A 528 17.43 -1.12 14.29
C LEU A 528 17.56 0.32 14.80
N GLN A 529 18.13 0.53 15.99
CA GLN A 529 18.41 1.87 16.50
C GLN A 529 19.49 2.58 15.68
N GLN A 530 20.51 1.86 15.20
CA GLN A 530 21.50 2.45 14.28
C GLN A 530 20.89 2.79 12.92
N HIS A 531 19.96 1.97 12.39
CA HIS A 531 19.20 2.28 11.18
C HIS A 531 18.33 3.53 11.37
N PHE A 532 17.63 3.67 12.51
CA PHE A 532 16.88 4.88 12.89
C PHE A 532 17.79 6.11 12.98
N ASN A 533 18.90 6.03 13.72
CA ASN A 533 19.89 7.11 13.85
C ASN A 533 20.50 7.49 12.48
N ARG A 534 20.72 6.50 11.59
CA ARG A 534 21.20 6.76 10.22
C ARG A 534 20.15 7.49 9.39
N HIS A 535 18.91 7.03 9.37
CA HIS A 535 17.87 7.59 8.51
C HIS A 535 17.33 8.95 8.98
N LEU A 536 17.22 9.19 10.29
CA LEU A 536 16.74 10.46 10.82
C LEU A 536 17.85 11.50 11.05
N PHE A 537 19.09 11.08 11.31
CA PHE A 537 20.19 12.02 11.57
C PHE A 537 21.21 12.00 10.43
N LYS A 538 21.96 10.91 10.25
CA LYS A 538 23.11 10.89 9.32
C LYS A 538 22.74 11.26 7.89
N LEU A 539 21.63 10.72 7.35
CA LEU A 539 21.17 11.04 5.98
C LEU A 539 20.68 12.48 5.82
N GLU A 540 20.13 13.11 6.87
CA GLU A 540 19.77 14.54 6.85
C GLU A 540 21.02 15.43 6.83
N GLN A 541 22.03 15.08 7.63
CA GLN A 541 23.34 15.77 7.64
C GLN A 541 24.08 15.58 6.30
N GLU A 542 24.09 14.35 5.75
CA GLU A 542 24.65 14.03 4.43
C GLU A 542 23.94 14.83 3.31
N GLU A 543 22.61 14.99 3.36
CA GLU A 543 21.85 15.79 2.38
C GLU A 543 22.18 17.29 2.46
N TYR A 544 22.28 17.87 3.66
CA TYR A 544 22.63 19.29 3.84
C TYR A 544 24.04 19.61 3.34
N ILE A 545 25.01 18.72 3.61
CA ILE A 545 26.39 18.85 3.11
C ILE A 545 26.42 18.73 1.58
N GLN A 546 25.67 17.79 0.99
CA GLN A 546 25.61 17.61 -0.46
C GLN A 546 24.97 18.79 -1.20
N ASP A 547 23.92 19.40 -0.65
CA ASP A 547 23.23 20.54 -1.28
C ASP A 547 23.81 21.91 -0.89
N GLY A 548 24.91 21.95 -0.13
CA GLY A 548 25.65 23.18 0.19
C GLY A 548 25.01 24.07 1.25
N ILE A 549 24.19 23.51 2.14
CA ILE A 549 23.50 24.25 3.19
C ILE A 549 24.48 24.58 4.33
N ASP A 550 24.53 25.85 4.74
CA ASP A 550 25.18 26.24 5.99
C ASP A 550 24.26 25.86 7.17
N TRP A 551 24.73 24.93 8.01
CA TRP A 551 23.98 24.42 9.15
C TRP A 551 24.95 24.06 10.29
N ALA A 552 24.58 24.43 11.52
CA ALA A 552 25.38 24.09 12.70
C ALA A 552 25.27 22.59 12.98
N LYS A 553 26.40 21.87 12.96
CA LYS A 553 26.41 20.42 13.18
C LYS A 553 25.83 20.08 14.55
N VAL A 554 24.73 19.34 14.55
CA VAL A 554 24.12 18.81 15.78
C VAL A 554 24.73 17.44 16.07
N ASP A 555 25.52 17.38 17.13
CA ASP A 555 26.03 16.12 17.65
C ASP A 555 24.92 15.33 18.36
N PHE A 556 24.98 14.00 18.21
CA PHE A 556 24.05 13.03 18.77
C PHE A 556 24.81 11.76 19.15
N GLU A 557 24.25 10.96 20.04
CA GLU A 557 24.86 9.71 20.49
C GLU A 557 24.67 8.60 19.44
N ASP A 558 25.78 8.18 18.82
CA ASP A 558 25.79 7.15 17.77
C ASP A 558 26.21 5.80 18.35
N ASN A 559 25.36 4.80 18.23
CA ASN A 559 25.56 3.47 18.83
C ASN A 559 26.43 2.52 17.97
N GLN A 560 27.17 3.07 17.00
CA GLN A 560 28.01 2.32 16.07
C GLN A 560 29.18 1.59 16.77
N ASP A 561 29.67 2.10 17.90
CA ASP A 561 30.70 1.45 18.70
C ASP A 561 30.17 0.23 19.48
N CYS A 562 28.95 0.34 20.03
CA CYS A 562 28.26 -0.82 20.65
C CYS A 562 27.97 -1.90 19.60
N LEU A 563 27.50 -1.54 18.40
CA LEU A 563 27.42 -2.51 17.30
C LEU A 563 28.77 -3.10 16.89
N SER A 564 29.85 -2.33 16.98
CA SER A 564 31.20 -2.84 16.71
C SER A 564 31.64 -3.85 17.77
N LEU A 565 31.25 -3.70 19.03
CA LEU A 565 31.47 -4.71 20.09
C LEU A 565 30.80 -6.06 19.75
N PHE A 566 29.60 -6.05 19.15
CA PHE A 566 28.95 -7.26 18.65
C PHE A 566 29.56 -7.80 17.36
N GLU A 567 29.81 -6.93 16.37
CA GLU A 567 30.01 -7.35 14.99
C GLU A 567 31.47 -7.52 14.53
N LYS A 568 32.43 -6.88 15.19
CA LYS A 568 33.84 -6.79 14.74
C LYS A 568 34.51 -8.16 14.67
N LYS A 569 35.17 -8.45 13.55
CA LYS A 569 36.03 -9.64 13.41
C LYS A 569 37.52 -9.25 13.61
N PRO A 570 38.36 -10.12 14.20
CA PRO A 570 37.99 -11.38 14.88
C PRO A 570 37.50 -11.19 16.33
N LEU A 571 37.74 -10.02 16.94
CA LEU A 571 37.46 -9.75 18.36
C LEU A 571 36.15 -8.98 18.55
N GLY A 572 35.03 -9.71 18.58
CA GLY A 572 33.69 -9.21 18.88
C GLY A 572 32.87 -10.31 19.57
N LEU A 573 31.80 -9.93 20.27
CA LEU A 573 31.01 -10.84 21.11
C LEU A 573 30.52 -12.07 20.33
N LEU A 574 30.05 -11.88 19.10
CA LEU A 574 29.50 -12.96 18.26
C LEU A 574 30.59 -13.90 17.72
N SER A 575 31.77 -13.39 17.34
CA SER A 575 32.85 -14.23 16.81
C SER A 575 33.58 -15.00 17.91
N LEU A 576 33.76 -14.41 19.10
CA LEU A 576 34.32 -15.11 20.26
C LEU A 576 33.36 -16.21 20.77
N LEU A 577 32.05 -15.98 20.68
CA LEU A 577 31.03 -16.97 21.01
C LEU A 577 31.08 -18.16 20.02
N ASP A 578 31.13 -17.89 18.72
CA ASP A 578 31.21 -18.94 17.69
C ASP A 578 32.52 -19.75 17.78
N GLU A 579 33.64 -19.10 18.08
CA GLU A 579 34.93 -19.76 18.30
C GLU A 579 34.86 -20.75 19.49
N GLU A 580 34.42 -20.32 20.66
CA GLU A 580 34.25 -21.21 21.83
C GLU A 580 33.14 -22.26 21.61
N SER A 581 32.12 -21.94 20.81
CA SER A 581 31.08 -22.91 20.44
C SER A 581 31.63 -24.05 19.58
N THR A 582 32.62 -23.78 18.73
CA THR A 582 33.30 -24.81 17.91
C THR A 582 34.43 -25.54 18.64
N PHE A 583 34.95 -24.99 19.75
CA PHE A 583 36.04 -25.61 20.50
C PHE A 583 35.54 -26.82 21.34
N PRO A 584 36.13 -28.03 21.22
CA PRO A 584 35.62 -29.23 21.89
C PRO A 584 35.55 -29.13 23.41
N ASN A 585 36.53 -28.45 24.02
CA ASN A 585 36.61 -28.24 25.47
C ASN A 585 36.09 -26.86 25.90
N GLY A 586 35.36 -26.16 25.03
CA GLY A 586 34.78 -24.84 25.31
C GLY A 586 33.63 -24.93 26.32
N THR A 587 33.67 -24.07 27.34
CA THR A 587 32.66 -23.97 28.41
C THR A 587 32.20 -22.54 28.61
N ASP A 588 31.03 -22.32 29.21
CA ASP A 588 30.52 -20.98 29.52
C ASP A 588 31.50 -20.11 30.32
N LEU A 589 32.38 -20.74 31.10
CA LEU A 589 33.41 -20.09 31.91
C LEU A 589 34.67 -19.74 31.10
N THR A 590 35.10 -20.60 30.16
CA THR A 590 36.19 -20.22 29.22
C THR A 590 35.73 -19.08 28.33
N PHE A 591 34.49 -19.14 27.82
CA PHE A 591 33.85 -18.06 27.09
C PHE A 591 33.79 -16.75 27.90
N ALA A 592 33.24 -16.77 29.12
CA ALA A 592 33.18 -15.59 29.99
C ALA A 592 34.57 -14.98 30.27
N ASN A 593 35.59 -15.81 30.47
CA ASN A 593 36.97 -15.35 30.69
C ASN A 593 37.60 -14.78 29.42
N LYS A 594 37.34 -15.38 28.25
CA LYS A 594 37.83 -14.93 26.94
C LYS A 594 37.23 -13.58 26.54
N LEU A 595 35.93 -13.37 26.79
CA LEU A 595 35.31 -12.04 26.62
C LEU A 595 36.05 -10.98 27.44
N LYS A 596 36.32 -11.25 28.71
CA LYS A 596 37.03 -10.31 29.61
C LYS A 596 38.45 -10.03 29.15
N GLN A 597 39.19 -11.06 28.73
CA GLN A 597 40.56 -10.91 28.23
C GLN A 597 40.64 -10.04 26.96
N HIS A 598 39.66 -10.11 26.06
CA HIS A 598 39.71 -9.40 24.77
C HIS A 598 38.89 -8.10 24.71
N LEU A 599 37.89 -7.91 25.58
CA LEU A 599 36.92 -6.80 25.48
C LEU A 599 36.92 -5.83 26.65
N ASN A 600 37.65 -6.09 27.75
CA ASN A 600 37.75 -5.19 28.92
C ASN A 600 38.31 -3.78 28.60
N SER A 601 38.86 -3.54 27.42
CA SER A 601 39.33 -2.22 26.95
C SER A 601 38.27 -1.39 26.22
N ASN A 602 37.06 -1.94 26.00
CA ASN A 602 35.96 -1.25 25.33
C ASN A 602 35.00 -0.63 26.37
N SER A 603 34.70 0.66 26.25
CA SER A 603 33.80 1.40 27.15
C SER A 603 32.36 0.86 27.22
N TYR A 604 31.93 0.09 26.22
CA TYR A 604 30.60 -0.52 26.16
C TYR A 604 30.53 -1.93 26.76
N PHE A 605 31.64 -2.47 27.28
CA PHE A 605 31.73 -3.81 27.88
C PHE A 605 32.22 -3.74 29.33
N ARG A 606 31.56 -4.47 30.25
CA ARG A 606 32.02 -4.65 31.64
C ARG A 606 32.12 -6.13 31.99
N GLY A 607 33.30 -6.56 32.41
CA GLY A 607 33.55 -7.92 32.87
C GLY A 607 33.12 -8.15 34.31
N GLU A 608 32.03 -8.88 34.54
CA GLU A 608 31.54 -9.20 35.88
C GLU A 608 32.27 -10.38 36.53
N ARG A 609 32.00 -10.66 37.81
CA ARG A 609 32.55 -11.83 38.52
C ARG A 609 31.83 -13.12 38.08
N GLY A 610 32.56 -14.21 37.93
CA GLY A 610 32.00 -15.52 37.55
C GLY A 610 31.50 -15.59 36.10
N LYS A 611 30.40 -16.31 35.86
CA LYS A 611 29.78 -16.54 34.53
C LYS A 611 28.93 -15.35 34.04
N ALA A 612 29.40 -14.11 34.17
CA ALA A 612 28.62 -12.94 33.75
C ALA A 612 29.47 -11.89 33.02
N PHE A 613 28.78 -11.09 32.21
CA PHE A 613 29.28 -9.85 31.58
C PHE A 613 28.12 -8.86 31.39
N SER A 614 28.43 -7.57 31.37
CA SER A 614 27.45 -6.51 31.11
C SER A 614 27.80 -5.73 29.84
N VAL A 615 26.77 -5.29 29.11
CA VAL A 615 26.90 -4.47 27.89
C VAL A 615 26.09 -3.19 28.06
N CYS A 616 26.72 -2.06 27.72
CA CYS A 616 26.05 -0.76 27.65
C CYS A 616 25.33 -0.64 26.30
N HIS A 617 24.01 -0.88 26.29
CA HIS A 617 23.15 -0.69 25.12
C HIS A 617 22.62 0.75 25.06
N TYR A 618 22.08 1.15 23.91
CA TYR A 618 21.40 2.46 23.76
C TYR A 618 20.25 2.69 24.76
N ALA A 619 19.69 1.61 25.32
CA ALA A 619 18.60 1.64 26.29
C ALA A 619 19.04 1.47 27.76
N GLY A 620 20.34 1.31 28.02
CA GLY A 620 20.91 1.12 29.36
C GLY A 620 21.89 -0.05 29.45
N GLU A 621 22.47 -0.26 30.64
CA GLU A 621 23.34 -1.41 30.90
C GLU A 621 22.51 -2.68 31.13
N VAL A 622 22.91 -3.80 30.51
CA VAL A 622 22.28 -5.12 30.67
C VAL A 622 23.33 -6.17 30.99
N THR A 623 23.13 -6.90 32.09
CA THR A 623 23.99 -8.02 32.52
C THR A 623 23.44 -9.35 32.02
N TYR A 624 24.29 -10.15 31.39
CA TYR A 624 24.00 -11.47 30.84
C TYR A 624 24.73 -12.57 31.61
N ASP A 625 24.04 -13.66 31.91
CA ASP A 625 24.61 -14.89 32.49
C ASP A 625 25.03 -15.84 31.36
N THR A 626 26.32 -16.19 31.28
CA THR A 626 26.84 -17.06 30.21
C THR A 626 26.41 -18.52 30.34
N THR A 627 25.72 -18.92 31.41
CA THR A 627 25.27 -20.29 31.63
C THR A 627 24.40 -20.80 30.47
N GLY A 628 24.86 -21.85 29.79
CA GLY A 628 24.19 -22.43 28.62
C GLY A 628 24.41 -21.69 27.30
N PHE A 629 25.19 -20.60 27.24
CA PHE A 629 25.39 -19.83 25.99
C PHE A 629 25.97 -20.70 24.86
N LEU A 630 26.97 -21.54 25.16
CA LEU A 630 27.61 -22.35 24.12
C LEU A 630 26.70 -23.44 23.58
N GLU A 631 25.88 -24.05 24.44
CA GLU A 631 24.89 -25.06 24.03
C GLU A 631 23.78 -24.43 23.18
N LYS A 632 23.18 -23.33 23.66
CA LYS A 632 22.14 -22.58 22.95
C LYS A 632 22.62 -22.05 21.60
N ASN A 633 23.88 -21.65 21.47
CA ASN A 633 24.46 -21.21 20.19
C ASN A 633 24.81 -22.37 19.24
N ARG A 634 25.06 -23.58 19.75
CA ARG A 634 25.35 -24.78 18.94
C ARG A 634 24.11 -25.24 18.15
N ASP A 635 22.93 -25.36 18.78
CA ASP A 635 21.63 -25.65 18.13
C ASP A 635 21.68 -26.77 17.06
N LEU A 636 22.37 -27.86 17.40
CA LEU A 636 22.72 -28.96 16.50
C LEU A 636 21.84 -30.19 16.76
N LEU A 637 20.71 -30.29 16.05
CA LEU A 637 20.01 -31.57 15.92
C LEU A 637 20.94 -32.59 15.27
N HIS A 638 21.05 -33.79 15.85
CA HIS A 638 21.97 -34.81 15.36
C HIS A 638 21.45 -35.49 14.09
N LEU A 639 22.38 -35.95 13.25
CA LEU A 639 22.06 -36.52 11.93
C LEU A 639 21.16 -37.77 12.04
N ASP A 640 21.30 -38.54 13.12
CA ASP A 640 20.41 -39.67 13.44
C ASP A 640 18.94 -39.24 13.62
N SER A 641 18.71 -38.12 14.30
CA SER A 641 17.36 -37.56 14.50
C SER A 641 16.77 -36.99 13.20
N ILE A 642 17.61 -36.42 12.33
CA ILE A 642 17.21 -35.99 10.97
C ILE A 642 16.88 -37.22 10.11
N GLN A 643 17.65 -38.30 10.22
CA GLN A 643 17.39 -39.58 9.54
C GLN A 643 16.09 -40.21 10.01
N LEU A 644 15.82 -40.22 11.32
CA LEU A 644 14.54 -40.67 11.89
C LEU A 644 13.36 -39.87 11.31
N LEU A 645 13.43 -38.53 11.29
CA LEU A 645 12.40 -37.70 10.68
C LEU A 645 12.21 -37.98 9.16
N SER A 646 13.23 -38.51 8.48
CA SER A 646 13.13 -38.94 7.07
C SER A 646 12.62 -40.38 6.87
N SER A 647 12.74 -41.28 7.87
CA SER A 647 12.17 -42.65 7.82
C SER A 647 10.68 -42.68 8.22
N CYS A 648 10.20 -41.63 8.88
CA CYS A 648 8.79 -41.45 9.27
C CYS A 648 7.83 -41.61 8.09
N SER A 649 6.69 -42.25 8.34
CA SER A 649 5.60 -42.41 7.37
C SER A 649 4.75 -41.14 7.17
N CYS A 650 4.79 -40.18 8.10
CA CYS A 650 4.06 -38.92 7.99
C CYS A 650 4.79 -37.87 7.14
N HIS A 651 4.03 -37.11 6.36
CA HIS A 651 4.55 -36.16 5.36
C HIS A 651 5.27 -34.94 5.97
N LEU A 652 4.79 -34.40 7.11
CA LEU A 652 5.44 -33.24 7.76
C LEU A 652 6.86 -33.55 8.26
N PRO A 653 7.13 -34.63 9.03
CA PRO A 653 8.48 -35.06 9.37
C PRO A 653 9.44 -35.16 8.18
N GLN A 654 8.99 -35.75 7.06
CA GLN A 654 9.80 -35.85 5.83
C GLN A 654 10.15 -34.48 5.22
N ILE A 655 9.19 -33.54 5.23
CA ILE A 655 9.44 -32.14 4.82
C ILE A 655 10.44 -31.47 5.77
N PHE A 656 10.31 -31.65 7.08
CA PHE A 656 11.22 -31.07 8.06
C PHE A 656 12.64 -31.61 7.87
N ALA A 657 12.81 -32.92 7.70
CA ALA A 657 14.11 -33.54 7.45
C ALA A 657 14.74 -33.04 6.14
N SER A 658 13.99 -32.99 5.04
CA SER A 658 14.49 -32.50 3.76
C SER A 658 14.84 -31.00 3.78
N SER A 659 14.10 -30.17 4.53
CA SER A 659 14.46 -28.77 4.79
C SER A 659 15.80 -28.67 5.54
N MET A 660 15.95 -29.40 6.65
CA MET A 660 17.18 -29.43 7.45
C MET A 660 18.41 -29.86 6.62
N LEU A 661 18.26 -30.91 5.80
CA LEU A 661 19.31 -31.38 4.90
C LEU A 661 19.66 -30.31 3.85
N THR A 662 18.66 -29.72 3.19
CA THR A 662 18.85 -28.66 2.16
C THR A 662 19.50 -27.40 2.74
N GLN A 663 19.27 -27.08 4.02
CA GLN A 663 19.96 -25.99 4.70
C GLN A 663 21.45 -26.28 4.93
N SER A 664 21.86 -27.56 5.04
CA SER A 664 23.26 -27.95 5.23
C SER A 664 24.08 -27.99 3.93
N GLU A 665 23.44 -28.10 2.77
CA GLU A 665 24.11 -28.24 1.46
C GLU A 665 24.35 -26.92 0.71
N LYS A 666 23.64 -25.83 1.05
CA LYS A 666 23.76 -24.55 0.32
C LYS A 666 25.02 -23.79 0.71
N PRO A 667 26.03 -23.62 -0.18
CA PRO A 667 27.17 -22.77 0.10
C PRO A 667 26.72 -21.30 0.16
N VAL A 668 26.91 -20.64 1.29
CA VAL A 668 26.66 -19.20 1.43
C VAL A 668 27.69 -18.43 0.59
N VAL A 669 27.25 -17.84 -0.52
CA VAL A 669 28.11 -17.16 -1.49
C VAL A 669 28.70 -15.88 -0.88
N GLY A 670 29.93 -15.98 -0.36
CA GLY A 670 30.72 -14.87 0.16
C GLY A 670 32.18 -14.98 -0.31
N PRO A 671 32.82 -13.92 -0.83
CA PRO A 671 34.12 -14.03 -1.52
C PRO A 671 35.35 -14.44 -0.68
N LEU A 672 35.21 -14.73 0.62
CA LEU A 672 36.33 -14.84 1.57
C LEU A 672 36.55 -16.23 2.19
N TYR A 673 35.73 -17.25 1.88
CA TYR A 673 35.88 -18.59 2.42
C TYR A 673 36.33 -19.61 1.34
N LYS A 674 37.64 -19.63 1.06
CA LYS A 674 38.32 -20.67 0.27
C LYS A 674 39.45 -21.33 1.05
N SER A 675 39.11 -22.32 1.88
CA SER A 675 40.01 -23.39 2.36
C SER A 675 39.20 -24.38 3.23
N GLY A 676 39.50 -25.68 3.10
CA GLY A 676 38.96 -26.74 3.99
C GLY A 676 37.51 -27.17 3.71
N GLY A 677 37.33 -28.30 3.03
CA GLY A 677 36.02 -28.95 2.89
C GLY A 677 35.78 -29.99 3.99
N ALA A 678 34.83 -29.71 4.90
CA ALA A 678 34.24 -30.69 5.84
C ALA A 678 32.96 -30.15 6.52
N ASP A 679 32.99 -28.89 6.96
CA ASP A 679 32.20 -28.41 8.11
C ASP A 679 30.96 -27.53 7.79
N SER A 680 30.25 -27.81 6.68
CA SER A 680 29.02 -27.07 6.33
C SER A 680 27.93 -27.15 7.42
N GLN A 681 27.97 -28.20 8.26
CA GLN A 681 27.03 -28.39 9.37
C GLN A 681 27.27 -27.47 10.59
N LYS A 682 28.38 -26.72 10.67
CA LYS A 682 28.77 -25.95 11.88
C LYS A 682 28.32 -24.47 11.91
N LEU A 683 27.22 -24.12 11.24
CA LEU A 683 26.66 -22.76 11.34
C LEU A 683 25.83 -22.57 12.62
N SER A 684 26.35 -21.77 13.56
CA SER A 684 25.73 -21.44 14.84
C SER A 684 24.46 -20.59 14.71
N VAL A 685 23.69 -20.48 15.80
CA VAL A 685 22.53 -19.57 15.88
C VAL A 685 22.95 -18.12 15.70
N ALA A 686 24.02 -17.68 16.37
CA ALA A 686 24.50 -16.30 16.30
C ALA A 686 24.89 -15.89 14.87
N THR A 687 25.60 -16.76 14.13
CA THR A 687 25.97 -16.48 12.74
C THR A 687 24.76 -16.58 11.78
N LYS A 688 23.87 -17.58 11.95
CA LYS A 688 22.60 -17.67 11.20
C LYS A 688 21.76 -16.40 11.38
N PHE A 689 21.59 -15.97 12.62
CA PHE A 689 20.83 -14.77 12.97
C PHE A 689 21.47 -13.49 12.42
N LYS A 690 22.79 -13.32 12.57
CA LYS A 690 23.50 -12.18 11.97
C LYS A 690 23.27 -12.09 10.46
N GLY A 691 23.24 -13.24 9.76
CA GLY A 691 22.87 -13.32 8.34
C GLY A 691 21.43 -12.87 8.07
N GLN A 692 20.46 -13.36 8.83
CA GLN A 692 19.04 -12.96 8.70
C GLN A 692 18.82 -11.46 8.99
N LEU A 693 19.42 -10.94 10.06
CA LEU A 693 19.32 -9.54 10.46
C LEU A 693 19.94 -8.61 9.41
N PHE A 694 21.07 -9.00 8.81
CA PHE A 694 21.69 -8.24 7.73
C PHE A 694 20.79 -8.18 6.47
N GLN A 695 20.15 -9.30 6.09
CA GLN A 695 19.18 -9.33 5.00
C GLN A 695 17.94 -8.46 5.28
N LEU A 696 17.48 -8.40 6.54
CA LEU A 696 16.42 -7.49 6.97
C LEU A 696 16.85 -6.02 6.81
N MET A 697 18.05 -5.64 7.30
CA MET A 697 18.56 -4.27 7.18
C MET A 697 18.68 -3.84 5.72
N GLN A 698 19.28 -4.66 4.85
CA GLN A 698 19.40 -4.35 3.42
C GLN A 698 18.04 -4.12 2.73
N ARG A 699 16.98 -4.82 3.16
CA ARG A 699 15.63 -4.56 2.66
C ARG A 699 15.09 -3.23 3.17
N LEU A 700 15.23 -2.92 4.46
CA LEU A 700 14.78 -1.64 5.01
C LEU A 700 15.51 -0.44 4.37
N GLU A 701 16.82 -0.54 4.16
CA GLU A 701 17.65 0.46 3.46
C GLU A 701 17.20 0.69 1.99
N SER A 702 16.55 -0.30 1.35
CA SER A 702 15.95 -0.15 0.02
C SER A 702 14.60 0.57 0.01
N THR A 703 14.05 0.93 1.18
CA THR A 703 12.74 1.57 1.36
C THR A 703 12.84 2.97 1.96
N THR A 704 11.76 3.75 1.86
CA THR A 704 11.57 4.94 2.71
C THR A 704 10.94 4.53 4.05
N PRO A 705 11.61 4.70 5.19
CA PRO A 705 11.09 4.26 6.50
C PRO A 705 10.22 5.31 7.17
N HIS A 706 9.13 4.85 7.77
CA HIS A 706 8.19 5.61 8.61
C HIS A 706 8.20 5.00 10.01
N PHE A 707 8.55 5.78 11.04
CA PHE A 707 8.79 5.24 12.39
C PHE A 707 7.62 5.49 13.36
N ILE A 708 7.25 4.44 14.11
CA ILE A 708 6.32 4.53 15.24
C ILE A 708 7.03 4.02 16.50
N ARG A 709 7.09 4.88 17.53
CA ARG A 709 7.64 4.57 18.86
C ARG A 709 6.49 4.32 19.85
N CYS A 710 6.35 3.06 20.23
CA CYS A 710 5.38 2.58 21.21
C CYS A 710 5.94 2.69 22.63
N ILE A 711 5.16 3.26 23.55
CA ILE A 711 5.55 3.58 24.92
C ILE A 711 4.57 2.90 25.91
N LYS A 712 5.12 2.23 26.92
CA LYS A 712 4.41 1.61 28.03
C LYS A 712 4.26 2.63 29.17
N PRO A 713 3.04 3.09 29.55
CA PRO A 713 2.91 4.17 30.53
C PRO A 713 3.08 3.72 31.99
N ASN A 714 2.89 2.44 32.31
CA ASN A 714 3.06 1.89 33.66
C ASN A 714 3.42 0.41 33.61
N ASN A 715 4.04 -0.11 34.68
CA ASN A 715 4.43 -1.51 34.79
C ASN A 715 3.29 -2.45 35.21
N LEU A 716 2.26 -1.91 35.88
CA LEU A 716 1.08 -2.65 36.35
C LEU A 716 0.06 -2.99 35.25
N GLN A 717 0.37 -2.72 33.97
CA GLN A 717 -0.50 -2.89 32.80
C GLN A 717 -1.91 -2.29 32.97
N SER A 718 -2.05 -1.28 33.83
CA SER A 718 -3.36 -0.78 34.29
C SER A 718 -3.76 0.49 33.54
N PRO A 719 -5.02 0.61 33.07
CA PRO A 719 -5.46 1.80 32.33
C PRO A 719 -5.49 3.04 33.23
N GLY A 720 -5.02 4.18 32.70
CA GLY A 720 -5.05 5.47 33.39
C GLY A 720 -3.90 5.73 34.38
N LEU A 721 -3.02 4.75 34.65
CA LEU A 721 -1.78 4.99 35.38
C LEU A 721 -0.65 5.44 34.45
N TYR A 722 0.17 6.39 34.90
CA TYR A 722 1.28 6.97 34.15
C TYR A 722 2.48 7.21 35.08
N GLU A 723 3.54 6.42 34.91
CA GLU A 723 4.81 6.47 35.66
C GLU A 723 5.79 7.40 34.90
N GLN A 724 6.00 8.63 35.38
CA GLN A 724 6.86 9.61 34.67
C GLN A 724 8.28 9.07 34.46
N THR A 725 8.88 8.42 35.45
CA THR A 725 10.24 7.86 35.38
C THR A 725 10.37 6.80 34.27
N LEU A 726 9.40 5.87 34.20
CA LEU A 726 9.35 4.78 33.21
C LEU A 726 9.17 5.33 31.79
N VAL A 727 8.32 6.33 31.62
CA VAL A 727 8.09 6.98 30.31
C VAL A 727 9.32 7.80 29.91
N LEU A 728 9.95 8.53 30.84
CA LEU A 728 11.17 9.29 30.57
C LEU A 728 12.32 8.38 30.10
N GLN A 729 12.52 7.25 30.77
CA GLN A 729 13.52 6.26 30.36
C GLN A 729 13.24 5.80 28.92
N GLN A 730 12.03 5.32 28.62
CA GLN A 730 11.68 4.88 27.26
C GLN A 730 11.81 5.99 26.20
N LEU A 731 11.50 7.26 26.51
CA LEU A 731 11.64 8.38 25.58
C LEU A 731 13.11 8.67 25.23
N ARG A 732 14.01 8.58 26.21
CA ARG A 732 15.47 8.64 26.01
C ARG A 732 15.95 7.46 25.17
N CYS A 733 15.61 6.23 25.56
CA CYS A 733 15.99 5.03 24.81
C CYS A 733 15.50 5.07 23.35
N CYS A 734 14.26 5.50 23.11
CA CYS A 734 13.71 5.61 21.74
C CYS A 734 14.29 6.78 20.92
N GLY A 735 15.18 7.60 21.50
CA GLY A 735 15.77 8.79 20.86
C GLY A 735 14.75 9.88 20.50
N VAL A 736 13.59 9.92 21.18
CA VAL A 736 12.48 10.82 20.82
C VAL A 736 12.86 12.27 21.07
N LEU A 737 13.56 12.54 22.17
CA LEU A 737 14.02 13.87 22.55
C LEU A 737 15.03 14.42 21.52
N GLU A 738 15.93 13.56 21.05
CA GLU A 738 16.97 13.82 20.05
C GLU A 738 16.34 14.10 18.68
N VAL A 739 15.34 13.32 18.27
CA VAL A 739 14.58 13.55 17.03
C VAL A 739 13.92 14.92 17.02
N VAL A 740 13.20 15.30 18.08
CA VAL A 740 12.54 16.62 18.11
C VAL A 740 13.58 17.75 18.21
N ARG A 741 14.70 17.54 18.92
CA ARG A 741 15.81 18.50 19.00
C ARG A 741 16.41 18.78 17.62
N ILE A 742 16.82 17.72 16.91
CA ILE A 742 17.46 17.80 15.58
C ILE A 742 16.47 18.34 14.54
N SER A 743 15.24 17.82 14.50
CA SER A 743 14.18 18.27 13.58
C SER A 743 13.86 19.75 13.74
N ARG A 744 13.96 20.30 14.97
CA ARG A 744 13.67 21.72 15.27
C ARG A 744 14.83 22.65 14.91
N SER A 745 16.08 22.20 15.04
CA SER A 745 17.26 22.92 14.54
C SER A 745 17.37 22.91 13.01
N GLY A 746 16.96 21.81 12.38
CA GLY A 746 17.04 21.61 10.93
C GLY A 746 15.89 22.20 10.12
N PHE A 747 15.74 21.66 8.91
CA PHE A 747 14.78 22.07 7.88
C PHE A 747 13.97 20.84 7.41
N PRO A 748 12.92 20.45 8.16
CA PRO A 748 12.19 19.20 7.90
C PRO A 748 11.38 19.21 6.60
N THR A 749 11.08 20.39 6.02
CA THR A 749 10.32 20.49 4.78
C THR A 749 11.24 20.82 3.61
N ARG A 750 11.46 19.85 2.70
CA ARG A 750 12.47 19.91 1.64
C ARG A 750 11.81 19.71 0.27
N MET A 751 12.16 20.52 -0.74
CA MET A 751 11.60 20.39 -2.08
C MET A 751 12.54 20.90 -3.17
N SER A 752 12.77 20.10 -4.22
CA SER A 752 13.64 20.51 -5.33
C SER A 752 13.11 21.75 -6.05
N HIS A 753 14.01 22.60 -6.55
CA HIS A 753 13.65 23.85 -7.26
C HIS A 753 12.63 23.61 -8.39
N GLN A 754 12.78 22.52 -9.15
CA GLN A 754 11.83 22.14 -10.19
C GLN A 754 10.44 21.77 -9.63
N LYS A 755 10.37 21.08 -8.49
CA LYS A 755 9.10 20.67 -7.85
C LYS A 755 8.42 21.87 -7.18
N PHE A 756 9.20 22.80 -6.62
CA PHE A 756 8.71 24.05 -6.02
C PHE A 756 8.17 25.01 -7.09
N ALA A 757 8.98 25.35 -8.11
CA ALA A 757 8.57 26.18 -9.24
C ALA A 757 7.32 25.64 -9.96
N ARG A 758 7.21 24.33 -10.19
CA ARG A 758 6.00 23.72 -10.77
C ARG A 758 4.77 23.78 -9.84
N ARG A 759 4.96 23.79 -8.52
CA ARG A 759 3.85 23.75 -7.54
C ARG A 759 3.30 25.13 -7.21
N TYR A 760 4.15 26.15 -7.19
CA TYR A 760 3.79 27.51 -6.74
C TYR A 760 4.06 28.62 -7.77
N GLY A 761 4.75 28.35 -8.88
CA GLY A 761 5.10 29.37 -9.90
C GLY A 761 3.91 30.07 -10.55
N PHE A 762 2.71 29.48 -10.51
CA PHE A 762 1.48 30.14 -10.97
C PHE A 762 0.91 31.18 -9.98
N LEU A 763 1.53 31.34 -8.80
CA LEU A 763 1.27 32.43 -7.86
C LEU A 763 2.04 33.72 -8.21
N LEU A 764 3.00 33.64 -9.13
CA LEU A 764 3.65 34.80 -9.73
C LEU A 764 2.73 35.40 -10.80
N LEU A 765 2.64 36.73 -10.84
CA LEU A 765 1.71 37.45 -11.72
C LEU A 765 2.22 37.67 -13.16
N GLU A 766 3.48 37.36 -13.44
CA GLU A 766 4.16 37.66 -14.71
C GLU A 766 4.72 36.41 -15.42
N ASN A 767 5.26 36.61 -16.63
CA ASN A 767 5.81 35.57 -17.51
C ASN A 767 7.17 34.99 -17.04
N VAL A 768 7.28 34.65 -15.74
CA VAL A 768 8.45 34.01 -15.13
C VAL A 768 8.63 32.55 -15.62
N ALA A 769 7.66 32.03 -16.38
CA ALA A 769 7.66 30.68 -16.97
C ALA A 769 8.83 30.36 -17.94
N SER A 770 9.63 31.35 -18.34
CA SER A 770 10.87 31.16 -19.12
C SER A 770 12.16 31.25 -18.30
N GLN A 771 12.09 31.50 -16.99
CA GLN A 771 13.26 31.48 -16.10
C GLN A 771 13.57 30.06 -15.61
N ASP A 772 14.78 29.86 -15.11
CA ASP A 772 15.18 28.59 -14.51
C ASP A 772 14.44 28.33 -13.17
N PRO A 773 14.31 27.07 -12.73
CA PRO A 773 13.53 26.77 -11.54
C PRO A 773 14.08 27.33 -10.23
N LEU A 774 15.37 27.65 -10.13
CA LEU A 774 15.97 28.25 -8.93
C LEU A 774 15.53 29.73 -8.85
N SER A 775 15.70 30.49 -9.94
CA SER A 775 15.22 31.89 -10.03
C SER A 775 13.72 31.99 -9.75
N VAL A 776 12.89 31.10 -10.33
CA VAL A 776 11.45 31.05 -10.06
C VAL A 776 11.17 30.78 -8.58
N SER A 777 11.93 29.88 -7.95
CA SER A 777 11.75 29.53 -6.53
C SER A 777 12.14 30.67 -5.60
N VAL A 778 13.24 31.37 -5.88
CA VAL A 778 13.69 32.57 -5.15
C VAL A 778 12.71 33.74 -5.31
N ALA A 779 12.16 33.96 -6.51
CA ALA A 779 11.15 35.00 -6.75
C ALA A 779 9.88 34.80 -5.89
N ILE A 780 9.43 33.55 -5.72
CA ILE A 780 8.28 33.21 -4.86
C ILE A 780 8.60 33.48 -3.38
N LEU A 781 9.79 33.12 -2.90
CA LEU A 781 10.21 33.37 -1.52
C LEU A 781 10.16 34.86 -1.17
N HIS A 782 10.65 35.71 -2.08
CA HIS A 782 10.57 37.16 -1.92
C HIS A 782 9.15 37.71 -2.05
N GLN A 783 8.35 37.29 -3.04
CA GLN A 783 6.97 37.79 -3.21
C GLN A 783 6.08 37.50 -1.98
N PHE A 784 6.35 36.40 -1.27
CA PHE A 784 5.61 36.00 -0.07
C PHE A 784 6.27 36.41 1.25
N ASN A 785 7.36 37.20 1.22
CA ASN A 785 8.07 37.72 2.40
C ASN A 785 8.42 36.65 3.45
N ILE A 786 8.85 35.45 3.02
CA ILE A 786 9.34 34.43 3.96
C ILE A 786 10.69 34.90 4.50
N LEU A 787 10.87 34.88 5.83
CA LEU A 787 12.08 35.38 6.48
C LEU A 787 13.31 34.51 6.13
N PRO A 788 14.49 35.10 5.84
CA PRO A 788 15.71 34.36 5.51
C PRO A 788 16.18 33.34 6.56
N GLU A 789 15.84 33.52 7.84
CA GLU A 789 16.17 32.57 8.91
C GLU A 789 15.33 31.29 8.87
N MET A 790 14.23 31.31 8.10
CA MET A 790 13.18 30.28 8.08
C MET A 790 13.25 29.37 6.84
N TYR A 791 14.14 29.67 5.89
CA TYR A 791 14.46 28.83 4.75
C TYR A 791 15.97 28.81 4.46
N GLN A 792 16.43 27.83 3.68
CA GLN A 792 17.76 27.82 3.08
C GLN A 792 17.67 27.39 1.61
N VAL A 793 18.61 27.89 0.80
CA VAL A 793 18.66 27.68 -0.66
C VAL A 793 19.89 26.84 -0.99
N GLY A 794 19.69 25.55 -1.23
CA GLY A 794 20.76 24.65 -1.68
C GLY A 794 20.88 24.57 -3.19
N TYR A 795 21.89 23.85 -3.66
CA TYR A 795 22.19 23.69 -5.09
C TYR A 795 21.04 23.05 -5.89
N THR A 796 20.24 22.16 -5.29
CA THR A 796 19.14 21.46 -5.97
C THR A 796 17.77 21.63 -5.31
N LYS A 797 17.71 22.02 -4.03
CA LYS A 797 16.51 22.08 -3.21
C LYS A 797 16.36 23.38 -2.42
N LEU A 798 15.11 23.72 -2.14
CA LEU A 798 14.75 24.60 -1.03
C LEU A 798 14.48 23.78 0.22
N PHE A 799 14.93 24.33 1.34
CA PHE A 799 14.82 23.78 2.68
C PHE A 799 14.04 24.76 3.54
N PHE A 800 13.04 24.31 4.29
CA PHE A 800 12.17 25.17 5.10
C PHE A 800 12.07 24.65 6.53
N ARG A 801 12.02 25.59 7.49
CA ARG A 801 11.56 25.32 8.86
C ARG A 801 10.06 25.01 8.86
N THR A 802 9.59 24.44 9.97
CA THR A 802 8.19 24.04 10.15
C THR A 802 7.21 25.20 9.92
N GLY A 803 6.04 24.89 9.36
CA GLY A 803 4.94 25.84 9.15
C GLY A 803 5.04 26.78 7.94
N GLN A 804 6.25 27.07 7.44
CA GLN A 804 6.47 28.16 6.46
C GLN A 804 5.72 27.98 5.13
N ILE A 805 5.56 26.75 4.66
CA ILE A 805 4.83 26.45 3.42
C ILE A 805 3.30 26.64 3.57
N GLY A 806 2.76 26.74 4.79
CA GLY A 806 1.32 26.88 5.03
C GLY A 806 0.69 28.07 4.29
N VAL A 807 1.34 29.25 4.32
CA VAL A 807 0.87 30.46 3.64
C VAL A 807 0.85 30.29 2.11
N LEU A 808 1.84 29.59 1.55
CA LEU A 808 1.92 29.27 0.13
C LEU A 808 0.83 28.30 -0.29
N GLU A 809 0.57 27.25 0.50
CA GLU A 809 -0.49 26.28 0.23
C GLU A 809 -1.88 26.87 0.40
N ASP A 810 -2.13 27.70 1.42
CA ASP A 810 -3.41 28.40 1.59
C ASP A 810 -3.69 29.33 0.41
N THR A 811 -2.68 30.09 -0.03
CA THR A 811 -2.83 30.98 -1.19
C THR A 811 -3.06 30.16 -2.47
N ARG A 812 -2.29 29.09 -2.68
CA ARG A 812 -2.48 28.12 -3.76
C ARG A 812 -3.89 27.52 -3.74
N ASN A 813 -4.39 27.10 -2.58
CA ASN A 813 -5.72 26.51 -2.43
C ASN A 813 -6.81 27.53 -2.73
N ARG A 814 -6.69 28.78 -2.25
CA ARG A 814 -7.61 29.90 -2.59
C ARG A 814 -7.62 30.19 -4.09
N THR A 815 -6.46 30.26 -4.74
CA THR A 815 -6.37 30.41 -6.21
C THR A 815 -6.98 29.22 -6.95
N LEU A 816 -6.78 28.00 -6.47
CA LEU A 816 -7.40 26.79 -7.03
C LEU A 816 -8.92 26.72 -6.82
N HIS A 817 -9.51 27.42 -5.84
CA HIS A 817 -10.97 27.59 -5.78
C HIS A 817 -11.51 28.36 -6.99
N GLY A 818 -10.66 29.06 -7.76
CA GLY A 818 -11.00 29.56 -9.10
C GLY A 818 -11.47 28.47 -10.08
N ILE A 819 -11.11 27.20 -9.87
CA ILE A 819 -11.64 26.06 -10.64
C ILE A 819 -13.16 25.92 -10.44
N LEU A 820 -13.71 26.29 -9.28
CA LEU A 820 -15.16 26.31 -9.05
C LEU A 820 -15.86 27.31 -9.99
N ARG A 821 -15.19 28.42 -10.34
CA ARG A 821 -15.70 29.36 -11.35
C ARG A 821 -15.76 28.71 -12.73
N VAL A 822 -14.71 28.00 -13.15
CA VAL A 822 -14.68 27.24 -14.41
C VAL A 822 -15.78 26.16 -14.42
N GLN A 823 -15.94 25.42 -13.34
CA GLN A 823 -17.02 24.42 -13.19
C GLN A 823 -18.41 25.07 -13.25
N SER A 824 -18.61 26.24 -12.64
CA SER A 824 -19.88 26.99 -12.72
C SER A 824 -20.18 27.46 -14.15
N CYS A 825 -19.16 27.88 -14.90
CA CYS A 825 -19.29 28.25 -16.31
C CYS A 825 -19.64 27.04 -17.18
N PHE A 826 -19.03 25.87 -16.93
CA PHE A 826 -19.33 24.62 -17.63
C PHE A 826 -20.75 24.12 -17.34
N ARG A 827 -21.13 24.00 -16.06
CA ARG A 827 -22.51 23.61 -15.65
C ARG A 827 -23.55 24.58 -16.22
N GLY A 828 -23.26 25.89 -16.18
CA GLY A 828 -24.10 26.92 -16.79
C GLY A 828 -24.19 26.82 -18.32
N HIS A 829 -23.10 26.44 -19.01
CA HIS A 829 -23.13 26.16 -20.45
C HIS A 829 -24.00 24.94 -20.76
N GLN A 830 -23.82 23.83 -20.05
CA GLN A 830 -24.60 22.60 -20.19
C GLN A 830 -26.10 22.87 -19.98
N ALA A 831 -26.46 23.60 -18.91
CA ALA A 831 -27.85 24.01 -18.64
C ALA A 831 -28.44 24.91 -19.73
N ARG A 832 -27.68 25.89 -20.25
CA ARG A 832 -28.12 26.75 -21.37
C ARG A 832 -28.31 25.97 -22.66
N CYS A 833 -27.45 24.99 -22.95
CA CYS A 833 -27.60 24.11 -24.11
C CYS A 833 -28.85 23.24 -24.00
N TYR A 834 -29.06 22.58 -22.85
CA TYR A 834 -30.29 21.79 -22.58
C TYR A 834 -31.56 22.64 -22.72
N LEU A 835 -31.60 23.83 -22.11
CA LEU A 835 -32.73 24.76 -22.23
C LEU A 835 -32.97 25.22 -23.68
N LYS A 836 -31.91 25.40 -24.49
CA LYS A 836 -32.03 25.75 -25.92
C LYS A 836 -32.65 24.61 -26.73
N GLU A 837 -32.29 23.36 -26.45
CA GLU A 837 -32.89 22.20 -27.11
C GLU A 837 -34.34 21.98 -26.68
N LEU A 838 -34.65 22.13 -25.40
CA LEU A 838 -36.01 22.01 -24.86
C LEU A 838 -36.93 23.12 -25.44
N ARG A 839 -36.45 24.37 -25.52
CA ARG A 839 -37.17 25.46 -26.21
C ARG A 839 -37.38 25.18 -27.71
N ARG A 840 -36.39 24.60 -28.41
CA ARG A 840 -36.54 24.16 -29.81
C ARG A 840 -37.65 23.10 -29.93
N GLY A 841 -37.69 22.12 -29.02
CA GLY A 841 -38.74 21.10 -28.98
C GLY A 841 -40.14 21.70 -28.80
N ILE A 842 -40.31 22.62 -27.83
CA ILE A 842 -41.58 23.33 -27.60
C ILE A 842 -42.02 24.11 -28.85
N LEU A 843 -41.12 24.84 -29.52
CA LEU A 843 -41.45 25.60 -30.72
C LEU A 843 -41.89 24.71 -31.90
N ILE A 844 -41.27 23.53 -32.06
CA ILE A 844 -41.66 22.54 -33.07
C ILE A 844 -43.05 21.94 -32.74
N LEU A 845 -43.31 21.60 -31.47
CA LEU A 845 -44.62 21.10 -31.06
C LEU A 845 -45.73 22.16 -31.27
N GLN A 846 -45.46 23.42 -30.89
CA GLN A 846 -46.40 24.52 -31.12
C GLN A 846 -46.66 24.78 -32.60
N SER A 847 -45.65 24.71 -33.48
CA SER A 847 -45.85 24.91 -34.92
C SER A 847 -46.65 23.76 -35.54
N PHE A 848 -46.45 22.52 -35.11
CA PHE A 848 -47.24 21.37 -35.53
C PHE A 848 -48.71 21.51 -35.12
N ILE A 849 -48.98 21.85 -33.85
CA ILE A 849 -50.35 22.06 -33.33
C ILE A 849 -51.06 23.21 -34.07
N ARG A 850 -50.38 24.34 -34.28
CA ARG A 850 -50.93 25.47 -35.06
C ARG A 850 -51.26 25.05 -36.50
N SER A 851 -50.33 24.37 -37.17
CA SER A 851 -50.53 23.89 -38.55
C SER A 851 -51.69 22.90 -38.65
N GLU A 852 -51.83 21.97 -37.70
CA GLU A 852 -52.90 20.98 -37.69
C GLU A 852 -54.28 21.61 -37.42
N LYS A 853 -54.37 22.64 -36.55
CA LYS A 853 -55.59 23.43 -36.38
C LYS A 853 -56.03 24.06 -37.71
N THR A 854 -55.12 24.79 -38.38
CA THR A 854 -55.42 25.45 -39.65
C THR A 854 -55.76 24.45 -40.77
N ARG A 855 -55.12 23.27 -40.80
CA ARG A 855 -55.49 22.18 -41.73
C ARG A 855 -56.94 21.72 -41.53
N LYS A 856 -57.39 21.52 -40.28
CA LYS A 856 -58.77 21.12 -39.97
C LYS A 856 -59.78 22.21 -40.35
N GLU A 857 -59.50 23.46 -40.01
CA GLU A 857 -60.34 24.60 -40.38
C GLU A 857 -60.46 24.76 -41.91
N TYR A 858 -59.34 24.65 -42.64
CA TYR A 858 -59.31 24.70 -44.09
C TYR A 858 -60.03 23.51 -44.73
N ALA A 859 -59.91 22.30 -44.18
CA ALA A 859 -60.63 21.12 -44.67
C ALA A 859 -62.16 21.30 -44.58
N VAL A 860 -62.66 21.84 -43.46
CA VAL A 860 -64.09 22.17 -43.29
C VAL A 860 -64.54 23.26 -44.26
N LEU A 861 -63.74 24.31 -44.45
CA LEU A 861 -64.03 25.36 -45.44
C LEU A 861 -64.06 24.81 -46.87
N LEU A 862 -63.10 23.97 -47.25
CA LEU A 862 -63.03 23.33 -48.57
C LEU A 862 -64.22 22.37 -48.80
N GLN A 863 -64.65 21.63 -47.78
CA GLN A 863 -65.84 20.78 -47.84
C GLN A 863 -67.11 21.62 -48.03
N ARG A 864 -67.29 22.70 -47.26
CA ARG A 864 -68.41 23.66 -47.41
C ARG A 864 -68.41 24.31 -48.81
N HIS A 865 -67.25 24.72 -49.31
CA HIS A 865 -67.12 25.33 -50.63
C HIS A 865 -67.45 24.34 -51.76
N ARG A 866 -66.96 23.08 -51.68
CA ARG A 866 -67.32 22.01 -52.62
C ARG A 866 -68.83 21.72 -52.62
N ALA A 867 -69.45 21.66 -51.44
CA ALA A 867 -70.90 21.48 -51.31
C ALA A 867 -71.68 22.67 -51.93
N ALA A 868 -71.27 23.91 -51.64
CA ALA A 868 -71.87 25.11 -52.21
C ALA A 868 -71.79 25.13 -53.75
N ILE A 869 -70.61 24.83 -54.33
CA ILE A 869 -70.45 24.71 -55.79
C ILE A 869 -71.34 23.61 -56.37
N ALA A 870 -71.43 22.43 -55.74
CA ALA A 870 -72.28 21.35 -56.21
C ALA A 870 -73.76 21.75 -56.24
N ILE A 871 -74.25 22.37 -55.16
CA ILE A 871 -75.64 22.87 -55.06
C ILE A 871 -75.90 23.96 -56.10
N GLN A 872 -75.01 24.96 -56.21
CA GLN A 872 -75.14 26.05 -57.19
C GLN A 872 -75.12 25.52 -58.64
N LYS A 873 -74.23 24.58 -58.96
CA LYS A 873 -74.15 23.93 -60.28
C LYS A 873 -75.46 23.22 -60.61
N GLN A 874 -75.98 22.43 -59.68
CA GLN A 874 -77.23 21.69 -59.88
C GLN A 874 -78.44 22.61 -60.00
N MET A 875 -78.51 23.68 -59.20
CA MET A 875 -79.59 24.67 -59.25
C MET A 875 -79.57 25.48 -60.56
N LYS A 876 -78.39 25.99 -60.97
CA LYS A 876 -78.22 26.65 -62.28
C LYS A 876 -78.60 25.72 -63.44
N ALA A 877 -78.16 24.45 -63.40
CA ALA A 877 -78.50 23.46 -64.42
C ALA A 877 -80.00 23.10 -64.44
N ARG A 878 -80.72 23.19 -63.31
CA ARG A 878 -82.18 22.99 -63.24
C ARG A 878 -82.94 24.21 -63.79
N ILE A 879 -82.49 25.42 -63.45
CA ILE A 879 -83.09 26.68 -63.96
C ILE A 879 -82.91 26.78 -65.47
N SER A 880 -81.70 26.58 -65.99
CA SER A 880 -81.44 26.63 -67.44
C SER A 880 -82.19 25.55 -68.21
N ARG A 881 -82.30 24.32 -67.68
CA ARG A 881 -83.13 23.27 -68.30
C ARG A 881 -84.63 23.60 -68.28
N LYS A 882 -85.16 24.23 -67.21
CA LYS A 882 -86.55 24.71 -67.19
C LYS A 882 -86.77 25.83 -68.21
N LYS A 883 -85.86 26.82 -68.29
CA LYS A 883 -85.96 27.92 -69.27
C LYS A 883 -85.87 27.40 -70.71
N LEU A 884 -84.96 26.48 -71.00
CA LEU A 884 -84.85 25.84 -72.32
C LEU A 884 -86.10 25.03 -72.65
N LYS A 885 -86.61 24.21 -71.73
CA LYS A 885 -87.85 23.47 -71.97
C LYS A 885 -89.02 24.41 -72.30
N ASN A 886 -89.27 25.43 -71.47
CA ASN A 886 -90.33 26.40 -71.74
C ASN A 886 -90.18 27.07 -73.13
N LEU A 887 -88.95 27.34 -73.56
CA LEU A 887 -88.66 27.97 -74.85
C LEU A 887 -88.83 26.99 -76.02
N CYS A 888 -88.47 25.71 -75.85
CA CYS A 888 -88.80 24.63 -76.79
C CYS A 888 -90.31 24.41 -76.90
N ASP A 889 -91.02 24.30 -75.78
CA ASP A 889 -92.48 24.11 -75.72
C ASP A 889 -93.20 25.28 -76.44
N ALA A 890 -92.79 26.53 -76.16
CA ALA A 890 -93.29 27.71 -76.87
C ALA A 890 -92.91 27.75 -78.36
N SER A 891 -91.69 27.31 -78.72
CA SER A 891 -91.27 27.20 -80.12
C SER A 891 -92.06 26.16 -80.89
N ILE A 892 -92.41 25.03 -80.27
CA ILE A 892 -93.26 23.99 -80.85
C ILE A 892 -94.68 24.54 -81.09
N LEU A 893 -95.22 25.30 -80.13
CA LEU A 893 -96.51 25.99 -80.27
C LEU A 893 -96.51 27.02 -81.41
N ILE A 894 -95.48 27.86 -81.49
CA ILE A 894 -95.33 28.85 -82.58
C ILE A 894 -95.14 28.13 -83.92
N GLN A 895 -94.37 27.04 -83.96
CA GLN A 895 -94.18 26.24 -85.17
C GLN A 895 -95.47 25.54 -85.64
N SER A 896 -96.34 25.06 -84.74
CA SER A 896 -97.62 24.47 -85.15
C SER A 896 -98.56 25.54 -85.74
N VAL A 897 -98.61 26.73 -85.15
CA VAL A 897 -99.35 27.89 -85.69
C VAL A 897 -98.77 28.33 -87.05
N ILE A 898 -97.45 28.48 -87.17
CA ILE A 898 -96.79 28.92 -88.41
C ILE A 898 -96.91 27.87 -89.51
N ARG A 899 -96.80 26.56 -89.22
CA ARG A 899 -97.06 25.51 -90.22
C ARG A 899 -98.51 25.56 -90.70
N GLY A 900 -99.46 25.71 -89.77
CA GLY A 900 -100.87 25.92 -90.12
C GLY A 900 -101.12 27.20 -90.93
N TRP A 901 -100.32 28.27 -90.75
CA TRP A 901 -100.42 29.51 -91.51
C TRP A 901 -99.76 29.41 -92.90
N LEU A 902 -98.57 28.79 -93.00
CA LEU A 902 -97.88 28.56 -94.27
C LEU A 902 -98.71 27.67 -95.21
N VAL A 903 -99.32 26.59 -94.70
CA VAL A 903 -100.26 25.78 -95.50
C VAL A 903 -101.45 26.59 -96.01
N ARG A 904 -101.87 27.65 -95.30
CA ARG A 904 -102.92 28.60 -95.73
C ARG A 904 -102.41 29.77 -96.59
N ARG A 905 -101.09 29.92 -96.80
CA ARG A 905 -100.47 30.99 -97.59
C ARG A 905 -99.74 30.51 -98.85
N CYS A 906 -99.25 29.27 -98.88
CA CYS A 906 -98.54 28.68 -100.02
C CYS A 906 -99.43 28.36 -101.25
N SER A 907 -100.54 29.08 -101.41
CA SER A 907 -101.36 29.15 -102.63
C SER A 907 -101.14 30.44 -103.43
N GLY A 908 -100.29 31.36 -102.95
CA GLY A 908 -99.99 32.64 -103.60
C GLY A 908 -98.48 32.91 -103.74
N ASP A 909 -98.01 32.78 -104.99
CA ASP A 909 -96.69 33.13 -105.56
C ASP A 909 -95.39 32.50 -105.02
N VAL A 910 -94.48 32.27 -105.98
CA VAL A 910 -93.18 31.58 -105.81
C VAL A 910 -92.14 32.28 -106.69
N GLY A 911 -91.01 32.68 -106.10
CA GLY A 911 -89.88 33.27 -106.85
C GLY A 911 -88.56 33.29 -106.06
N LEU A 912 -87.64 32.40 -106.44
CA LEU A 912 -86.17 32.36 -106.16
C LEU A 912 -85.67 33.06 -104.87
N LEU A 913 -85.21 32.40 -103.80
CA LEU A 913 -84.83 31.00 -103.55
C LEU A 913 -83.51 30.50 -104.20
N LYS A 914 -82.41 30.55 -103.42
CA LYS A 914 -81.24 29.62 -103.35
C LYS A 914 -80.46 29.98 -102.06
N SER A 915 -80.30 29.18 -101.00
CA SER A 915 -80.48 27.74 -100.66
C SER A 915 -79.20 26.88 -100.72
N GLY A 916 -79.05 26.02 -99.70
CA GLY A 916 -77.89 25.16 -99.38
C GLY A 916 -77.13 25.67 -98.14
N GLY A 917 -76.79 24.87 -97.10
CA GLY A 917 -76.91 23.42 -96.87
C GLY A 917 -75.58 22.85 -96.32
N ILE A 918 -75.48 21.74 -95.57
CA ILE A 918 -76.50 20.79 -95.09
C ILE A 918 -75.86 19.84 -94.01
N LYS A 919 -76.59 19.47 -92.93
CA LYS A 919 -76.50 18.21 -92.12
C LYS A 919 -75.14 17.73 -91.49
N ALA A 920 -75.07 16.74 -90.59
CA ALA A 920 -75.93 16.25 -89.49
C ALA A 920 -75.13 15.25 -88.59
N ASN A 921 -75.84 14.60 -87.66
CA ASN A 921 -75.50 13.55 -86.68
C ASN A 921 -74.65 12.35 -87.20
N GLU A 922 -74.21 11.36 -86.40
CA GLU A 922 -74.53 10.85 -85.03
C GLU A 922 -73.19 10.42 -84.34
N SER A 923 -72.97 9.58 -83.30
CA SER A 923 -73.74 8.65 -82.44
C SER A 923 -72.96 8.32 -81.14
N ASP A 924 -73.58 7.60 -80.19
CA ASP A 924 -72.96 7.07 -78.95
C ASP A 924 -72.44 5.62 -79.11
N GLU A 925 -71.38 5.26 -78.38
CA GLU A 925 -71.14 3.87 -77.95
C GLU A 925 -70.38 3.81 -76.60
N VAL A 926 -70.55 2.72 -75.83
CA VAL A 926 -70.10 2.63 -74.42
C VAL A 926 -68.86 1.74 -74.28
N LEU A 927 -67.77 2.31 -73.73
CA LEU A 927 -66.55 1.56 -73.40
C LEU A 927 -66.12 1.71 -71.93
N VAL A 928 -65.49 0.65 -71.39
CA VAL A 928 -65.12 0.53 -69.96
C VAL A 928 -64.06 1.56 -69.56
N LYS A 929 -64.26 2.23 -68.42
CA LYS A 929 -63.40 3.34 -67.97
C LYS A 929 -61.98 2.87 -67.60
N SER A 930 -61.01 3.30 -68.41
CA SER A 930 -59.57 3.10 -68.25
C SER A 930 -58.98 3.54 -66.89
N SER A 931 -59.70 4.37 -66.12
CA SER A 931 -59.26 4.91 -64.83
C SER A 931 -58.93 3.85 -63.78
N PHE A 932 -59.59 2.68 -63.80
CA PHE A 932 -59.34 1.64 -62.78
C PHE A 932 -58.07 0.82 -63.09
N LEU A 933 -57.84 0.48 -64.36
CA LEU A 933 -56.59 -0.14 -64.81
C LEU A 933 -55.39 0.78 -64.57
N ALA A 934 -55.52 2.08 -64.89
CA ALA A 934 -54.46 3.07 -64.68
C ALA A 934 -54.11 3.26 -63.18
N GLU A 935 -55.09 3.19 -62.28
CA GLU A 935 -54.85 3.26 -60.83
C GLU A 935 -54.21 1.97 -60.29
N LEU A 936 -54.54 0.80 -60.85
CA LEU A 936 -53.91 -0.46 -60.48
C LEU A 936 -52.44 -0.50 -60.95
N GLN A 937 -52.17 -0.15 -62.21
CA GLN A 937 -50.81 -0.02 -62.76
C GLN A 937 -49.96 0.97 -61.98
N ARG A 938 -50.53 2.13 -61.57
CA ARG A 938 -49.84 3.12 -60.74
C ARG A 938 -49.41 2.56 -59.37
N ARG A 939 -50.19 1.65 -58.78
CA ARG A 939 -49.85 1.01 -57.50
C ARG A 939 -48.78 -0.06 -57.65
N VAL A 940 -48.85 -0.85 -58.73
CA VAL A 940 -47.80 -1.84 -59.09
C VAL A 940 -46.46 -1.14 -59.32
N LEU A 941 -46.42 -0.13 -60.20
CA LEU A 941 -45.22 0.68 -60.47
C LEU A 941 -44.63 1.33 -59.20
N LYS A 942 -45.47 1.74 -58.24
CA LYS A 942 -45.00 2.30 -56.96
C LYS A 942 -44.41 1.23 -56.03
N ALA A 943 -44.92 0.00 -56.05
CA ALA A 943 -44.34 -1.11 -55.32
C ALA A 943 -43.01 -1.58 -55.95
N GLU A 944 -42.94 -1.67 -57.28
CA GLU A 944 -41.73 -2.01 -58.05
C GLU A 944 -40.61 -0.97 -57.92
N ALA A 945 -40.96 0.31 -57.73
CA ALA A 945 -40.00 1.36 -57.42
C ALA A 945 -39.45 1.22 -55.99
N ALA A 946 -40.34 1.01 -55.00
CA ALA A 946 -39.95 0.85 -53.60
C ALA A 946 -39.18 -0.46 -53.33
N LEU A 947 -39.38 -1.51 -54.14
CA LEU A 947 -38.58 -2.73 -54.08
C LEU A 947 -37.15 -2.47 -54.56
N ARG A 948 -36.98 -1.83 -55.73
CA ARG A 948 -35.65 -1.48 -56.27
C ARG A 948 -34.88 -0.53 -55.36
N GLU A 949 -35.53 0.45 -54.74
CA GLU A 949 -34.90 1.33 -53.73
C GLU A 949 -34.33 0.52 -52.55
N LYS A 950 -34.93 -0.63 -52.20
CA LYS A 950 -34.44 -1.54 -51.15
C LYS A 950 -33.42 -2.57 -51.63
N GLU A 951 -33.45 -2.95 -52.90
CA GLU A 951 -32.38 -3.75 -53.53
C GLU A 951 -31.10 -2.89 -53.64
N GLU A 952 -31.21 -1.65 -54.09
CA GLU A 952 -30.11 -0.67 -54.14
C GLU A 952 -29.53 -0.35 -52.75
N GLU A 953 -30.37 -0.14 -51.73
CA GLU A 953 -29.90 -0.01 -50.33
C GLU A 953 -29.12 -1.24 -49.87
N ASN A 954 -29.57 -2.44 -50.22
CA ASN A 954 -28.95 -3.69 -49.78
C ASN A 954 -27.61 -3.94 -50.48
N ASP A 955 -27.50 -3.66 -51.78
CA ASP A 955 -26.23 -3.72 -52.52
C ASP A 955 -25.21 -2.71 -51.98
N ILE A 956 -25.65 -1.50 -51.60
CA ILE A 956 -24.79 -0.50 -50.93
C ILE A 956 -24.34 -0.99 -49.54
N LEU A 957 -25.18 -1.72 -48.81
CA LEU A 957 -24.81 -2.33 -47.53
C LEU A 957 -23.82 -3.49 -47.70
N HIS A 958 -24.00 -4.34 -48.71
CA HIS A 958 -23.06 -5.40 -49.06
C HIS A 958 -21.70 -4.84 -49.50
N GLN A 959 -21.66 -3.80 -50.34
CA GLN A 959 -20.41 -3.10 -50.68
C GLN A 959 -19.73 -2.48 -49.46
N ARG A 960 -20.50 -1.90 -48.52
CA ARG A 960 -19.94 -1.39 -47.25
C ARG A 960 -19.34 -2.50 -46.40
N LEU A 961 -20.01 -3.64 -46.26
CA LEU A 961 -19.48 -4.81 -45.55
C LEU A 961 -18.15 -5.28 -46.16
N GLN A 962 -18.10 -5.45 -47.47
CA GLN A 962 -16.90 -5.88 -48.19
C GLN A 962 -15.75 -4.85 -48.06
N GLN A 963 -16.06 -3.54 -48.02
CA GLN A 963 -15.08 -2.49 -47.70
C GLN A 963 -14.58 -2.55 -46.25
N TYR A 964 -15.42 -2.95 -45.28
CA TYR A 964 -14.99 -3.15 -43.89
C TYR A 964 -14.09 -4.39 -43.75
N GLU A 965 -14.43 -5.51 -44.38
CA GLU A 965 -13.61 -6.74 -44.38
C GLU A 965 -12.25 -6.54 -45.07
N SER A 966 -12.24 -5.83 -46.20
CA SER A 966 -11.01 -5.49 -46.93
C SER A 966 -10.12 -4.57 -46.08
N ARG A 967 -10.70 -3.55 -45.43
CA ARG A 967 -9.96 -2.69 -44.48
C ARG A 967 -9.45 -3.45 -43.26
N TRP A 968 -10.25 -4.34 -42.68
CA TRP A 968 -9.84 -5.17 -41.54
C TRP A 968 -8.62 -6.03 -41.89
N SER A 969 -8.66 -6.70 -43.04
CA SER A 969 -7.53 -7.48 -43.57
C SER A 969 -6.28 -6.61 -43.77
N GLU A 970 -6.44 -5.39 -44.30
CA GLU A 970 -5.33 -4.44 -44.47
C GLU A 970 -4.76 -3.95 -43.12
N TYR A 971 -5.60 -3.79 -42.09
CA TYR A 971 -5.16 -3.45 -40.73
C TYR A 971 -4.44 -4.61 -40.05
N GLU A 972 -4.86 -5.86 -40.22
CA GLU A 972 -4.18 -7.03 -39.66
C GLU A 972 -2.77 -7.21 -40.25
N LEU A 973 -2.62 -7.00 -41.57
CA LEU A 973 -1.33 -6.96 -42.26
C LEU A 973 -0.42 -5.84 -41.72
N LYS A 974 -0.98 -4.64 -41.48
CA LYS A 974 -0.26 -3.52 -40.86
C LYS A 974 0.14 -3.81 -39.40
N MET A 975 -0.66 -4.57 -38.64
CA MET A 975 -0.31 -5.01 -37.29
C MET A 975 0.88 -5.97 -37.29
N LYS A 976 0.82 -7.07 -38.06
CA LYS A 976 1.90 -8.05 -38.16
C LYS A 976 3.20 -7.43 -38.67
N SER A 977 3.11 -6.53 -39.67
CA SER A 977 4.26 -5.76 -40.15
C SER A 977 4.88 -4.85 -39.07
N MET A 978 4.06 -4.21 -38.22
CA MET A 978 4.55 -3.35 -37.14
C MET A 978 5.19 -4.15 -36.00
N GLU A 979 4.65 -5.32 -35.66
CA GLU A 979 5.23 -6.26 -34.70
C GLU A 979 6.59 -6.79 -35.18
N GLU A 980 6.71 -7.18 -36.45
CA GLU A 980 7.99 -7.53 -37.07
C GLU A 980 9.02 -6.39 -37.00
N VAL A 981 8.59 -5.14 -37.18
CA VAL A 981 9.48 -3.97 -37.08
C VAL A 981 9.95 -3.75 -35.65
N TRP A 982 9.08 -3.88 -34.64
CA TRP A 982 9.49 -3.83 -33.23
C TRP A 982 10.45 -4.97 -32.86
N GLN A 983 10.16 -6.20 -33.28
CA GLN A 983 11.05 -7.36 -33.12
C GLN A 983 12.44 -7.11 -33.72
N LYS A 984 12.52 -6.58 -34.95
CA LYS A 984 13.79 -6.24 -35.62
C LYS A 984 14.54 -5.10 -34.90
N GLN A 985 13.83 -4.10 -34.37
CA GLN A 985 14.43 -2.99 -33.62
C GLN A 985 14.95 -3.42 -32.24
N MET A 986 14.23 -4.27 -31.50
CA MET A 986 14.65 -4.75 -30.18
C MET A 986 15.97 -5.55 -30.29
N ARG A 987 16.04 -6.47 -31.26
CA ARG A 987 17.27 -7.25 -31.57
C ARG A 987 18.45 -6.35 -31.95
N SER A 988 18.20 -5.21 -32.61
CA SER A 988 19.24 -4.23 -32.96
C SER A 988 19.81 -3.50 -31.73
N LEU A 989 18.97 -3.15 -30.75
CA LEU A 989 19.41 -2.60 -29.47
C LEU A 989 20.16 -3.64 -28.62
N GLN A 990 19.66 -4.87 -28.55
CA GLN A 990 20.31 -6.00 -27.85
C GLN A 990 21.69 -6.34 -28.46
N SER A 991 21.82 -6.28 -29.78
CA SER A 991 23.10 -6.38 -30.49
C SER A 991 24.03 -5.21 -30.14
N SER A 992 23.51 -3.99 -30.10
CA SER A 992 24.30 -2.79 -29.74
C SER A 992 24.85 -2.86 -28.31
N LEU A 993 24.04 -3.36 -27.37
CA LEU A 993 24.42 -3.54 -25.96
C LEU A 993 25.41 -4.70 -25.77
N SER A 994 25.23 -5.83 -26.46
CA SER A 994 26.19 -6.95 -26.39
C SER A 994 27.53 -6.61 -27.04
N ILE A 995 27.56 -5.76 -28.08
CA ILE A 995 28.80 -5.16 -28.59
C ILE A 995 29.46 -4.26 -27.53
N ALA A 996 28.69 -3.40 -26.84
CA ALA A 996 29.23 -2.55 -25.78
C ALA A 996 29.82 -3.35 -24.60
N LYS A 997 29.17 -4.46 -24.19
CA LYS A 997 29.73 -5.39 -23.19
C LYS A 997 31.00 -6.08 -23.70
N LYS A 998 31.05 -6.50 -24.97
CA LYS A 998 32.23 -7.16 -25.56
C LYS A 998 33.44 -6.25 -25.73
N SER A 999 33.26 -4.96 -26.02
CA SER A 999 34.39 -4.02 -26.15
C SER A 999 35.23 -3.90 -24.87
N LEU A 1000 34.63 -4.02 -23.68
CA LEU A 1000 35.35 -3.97 -22.41
C LEU A 1000 36.07 -5.29 -22.07
N ALA A 1001 35.49 -6.43 -22.46
CA ALA A 1001 36.09 -7.74 -22.21
C ALA A 1001 37.34 -8.03 -23.06
N ILE A 1002 37.65 -7.17 -24.05
CA ILE A 1002 38.86 -7.28 -24.89
C ILE A 1002 40.03 -6.56 -24.22
N ASP A 1003 39.81 -5.37 -23.63
CA ASP A 1003 40.86 -4.63 -22.88
C ASP A 1003 41.40 -5.43 -21.68
N ASP A 1004 40.53 -6.20 -21.01
CA ASP A 1004 40.93 -7.14 -19.94
C ASP A 1004 41.76 -8.33 -20.46
N SER A 1005 41.72 -8.64 -21.76
CA SER A 1005 42.45 -9.78 -22.35
C SER A 1005 43.85 -9.41 -22.84
N GLU A 1006 44.02 -8.26 -23.50
CA GLU A 1006 45.32 -7.80 -24.01
C GLU A 1006 46.28 -7.34 -22.90
N ARG A 1007 45.79 -7.10 -21.68
CA ARG A 1007 46.64 -6.76 -20.51
C ARG A 1007 47.10 -7.97 -19.68
N ASN A 1008 46.68 -9.19 -20.02
CA ASN A 1008 47.02 -10.41 -19.26
C ASN A 1008 47.99 -11.37 -19.98
N SER A 1009 48.51 -11.01 -21.17
CA SER A 1009 49.45 -11.86 -21.95
C SER A 1009 50.93 -11.65 -21.64
N ASP A 1010 51.31 -10.50 -21.09
CA ASP A 1010 52.72 -10.03 -21.09
C ASP A 1010 53.49 -10.31 -19.78
N ALA A 1011 52.99 -11.21 -18.93
CA ALA A 1011 53.50 -11.41 -17.56
C ALA A 1011 53.80 -12.89 -17.19
N SER A 1012 54.37 -13.69 -18.10
CA SER A 1012 54.81 -15.06 -17.76
C SER A 1012 56.01 -15.57 -18.58
N VAL A 1013 57.22 -15.04 -18.33
CA VAL A 1013 58.48 -15.64 -18.81
C VAL A 1013 59.56 -15.55 -17.71
N ASN A 1014 60.24 -16.68 -17.47
CA ASN A 1014 61.43 -16.90 -16.63
C ASN A 1014 61.28 -16.80 -15.10
N ALA A 1015 61.37 -17.98 -14.46
CA ALA A 1015 61.79 -18.16 -13.08
C ALA A 1015 62.88 -19.25 -13.01
N SER A 1016 64.15 -18.82 -12.89
CA SER A 1016 65.37 -19.61 -12.60
C SER A 1016 66.53 -18.59 -12.59
N ASP A 1017 67.12 -18.19 -11.46
CA ASP A 1017 67.90 -19.03 -10.55
C ASP A 1017 68.15 -18.38 -9.17
N ASP A 1018 68.19 -19.25 -8.16
CA ASP A 1018 69.16 -19.35 -7.04
C ASP A 1018 69.68 -18.16 -6.17
N ARG A 1019 69.74 -18.49 -4.86
CA ARG A 1019 70.70 -18.08 -3.80
C ARG A 1019 70.60 -16.72 -3.09
N ASP A 1020 70.26 -16.83 -1.79
CA ASP A 1020 71.05 -16.43 -0.60
C ASP A 1020 71.90 -15.14 -0.70
N TYR A 1021 71.72 -14.16 0.19
CA TYR A 1021 72.00 -14.34 1.62
C TYR A 1021 71.20 -13.40 2.54
N SER A 1022 71.14 -13.74 3.83
CA SER A 1022 70.61 -12.88 4.90
C SER A 1022 71.71 -12.05 5.57
N SER A 1023 71.40 -10.79 5.93
CA SER A 1023 71.68 -10.25 7.27
C SER A 1023 70.91 -8.94 7.51
N ASP A 1024 70.50 -8.72 8.76
CA ASP A 1024 69.83 -7.52 9.25
C ASP A 1024 70.73 -6.25 9.24
N ILE A 1025 70.09 -5.08 9.25
CA ILE A 1025 69.95 -4.23 10.46
C ILE A 1025 68.92 -3.13 10.18
N GLY A 1026 67.92 -2.98 11.06
CA GLY A 1026 66.75 -2.15 10.80
C GLY A 1026 66.83 -0.71 11.33
N SER A 1027 65.82 0.08 10.98
CA SER A 1027 65.25 1.09 11.90
C SER A 1027 63.84 1.49 11.44
N ASN A 1028 62.99 1.85 12.42
CA ASN A 1028 61.59 2.22 12.27
C ASN A 1028 61.32 3.35 13.31
N PRO A 1029 60.28 4.19 13.20
CA PRO A 1029 59.48 4.59 12.04
C PRO A 1029 59.41 6.12 11.85
N ARG A 1030 58.77 6.60 10.77
CA ARG A 1030 57.88 7.78 10.82
C ARG A 1030 56.84 7.73 9.68
N SER A 1031 55.66 8.29 9.94
CA SER A 1031 54.40 8.02 9.23
C SER A 1031 53.91 9.14 8.32
N VAL A 1032 53.35 8.78 7.16
CA VAL A 1032 52.24 9.49 6.49
C VAL A 1032 51.32 8.41 5.86
N GLU A 1033 50.02 8.68 5.79
CA GLU A 1033 48.98 7.71 5.39
C GLU A 1033 48.46 7.86 3.94
N SER A 1034 47.64 6.86 3.58
CA SER A 1034 46.58 6.88 2.55
C SER A 1034 47.00 6.64 1.09
N ASN A 1035 46.21 5.79 0.43
CA ASN A 1035 46.37 5.40 -0.97
C ASN A 1035 44.97 5.20 -1.57
N GLY A 1036 44.65 5.84 -2.69
CA GLY A 1036 43.30 5.86 -3.26
C GLY A 1036 42.99 4.66 -4.15
N LEU A 1037 41.73 4.21 -4.17
CA LEU A 1037 41.23 3.17 -5.08
C LEU A 1037 40.55 3.76 -6.33
N ARG A 1038 40.61 3.00 -7.44
CA ARG A 1038 40.59 3.54 -8.82
C ARG A 1038 39.18 3.73 -9.44
N PRO A 1039 39.04 4.57 -10.50
CA PRO A 1039 37.73 4.91 -11.08
C PRO A 1039 37.04 3.83 -11.96
N MET A 1040 37.75 2.81 -12.43
CA MET A 1040 37.26 1.93 -13.52
C MET A 1040 36.03 1.09 -13.18
N SER A 1041 35.75 0.79 -11.92
CA SER A 1041 34.58 -0.02 -11.51
C SER A 1041 33.24 0.63 -11.88
N ALA A 1042 33.19 1.97 -11.98
CA ALA A 1042 31.98 2.70 -12.33
C ALA A 1042 31.42 2.31 -13.70
N GLY A 1043 32.28 2.13 -14.72
CA GLY A 1043 31.86 1.84 -16.09
C GLY A 1043 31.08 0.53 -16.23
N LEU A 1044 31.52 -0.52 -15.54
CA LEU A 1044 30.86 -1.83 -15.53
C LEU A 1044 29.48 -1.77 -14.84
N SER A 1045 29.34 -0.96 -13.78
CA SER A 1045 28.07 -0.79 -13.07
C SER A 1045 26.99 -0.13 -13.95
N VAL A 1046 27.35 0.89 -14.73
CA VAL A 1046 26.42 1.63 -15.59
C VAL A 1046 25.88 0.75 -16.73
N ILE A 1047 26.73 -0.07 -17.35
CA ILE A 1047 26.31 -0.96 -18.45
C ILE A 1047 25.46 -2.12 -17.94
N SER A 1048 25.74 -2.63 -16.73
CA SER A 1048 24.92 -3.68 -16.11
C SER A 1048 23.51 -3.14 -15.81
N ARG A 1049 23.41 -1.95 -15.20
CA ARG A 1049 22.14 -1.27 -14.92
C ARG A 1049 21.33 -0.95 -16.18
N LEU A 1050 21.99 -0.55 -17.28
CA LEU A 1050 21.31 -0.36 -18.58
C LEU A 1050 20.81 -1.70 -19.18
N ALA A 1051 21.53 -2.80 -18.99
CA ALA A 1051 21.08 -4.12 -19.44
C ALA A 1051 19.84 -4.60 -18.68
N GLU A 1052 19.82 -4.42 -17.36
CA GLU A 1052 18.67 -4.74 -16.51
C GLU A 1052 17.43 -3.90 -16.88
N GLU A 1053 17.60 -2.59 -17.11
CA GLU A 1053 16.52 -1.72 -17.60
C GLU A 1053 15.98 -2.20 -18.96
N PHE A 1054 16.86 -2.61 -19.86
CA PHE A 1054 16.48 -3.10 -21.20
C PHE A 1054 15.66 -4.40 -21.12
N GLU A 1055 16.10 -5.38 -20.33
CA GLU A 1055 15.40 -6.65 -20.10
C GLU A 1055 13.99 -6.38 -19.54
N GLN A 1056 13.90 -5.58 -18.47
CA GLN A 1056 12.65 -5.23 -17.79
C GLN A 1056 11.68 -4.47 -18.72
N ARG A 1057 12.16 -3.47 -19.46
CA ARG A 1057 11.34 -2.66 -20.38
C ARG A 1057 10.89 -3.47 -21.59
N SER A 1058 11.75 -4.35 -22.12
CA SER A 1058 11.41 -5.24 -23.23
C SER A 1058 10.25 -6.18 -22.87
N GLN A 1059 10.25 -6.74 -21.65
CA GLN A 1059 9.17 -7.59 -21.18
C GLN A 1059 7.84 -6.83 -21.08
N VAL A 1060 7.83 -5.65 -20.42
CA VAL A 1060 6.62 -4.82 -20.25
C VAL A 1060 5.98 -4.45 -21.59
N PHE A 1061 6.77 -3.96 -22.57
CA PHE A 1061 6.24 -3.61 -23.89
C PHE A 1061 5.69 -4.84 -24.66
N GLY A 1062 6.20 -6.05 -24.40
CA GLY A 1062 5.68 -7.29 -24.97
C GLY A 1062 4.33 -7.70 -24.36
N ASP A 1063 4.24 -7.68 -23.03
CA ASP A 1063 3.01 -8.05 -22.31
C ASP A 1063 1.86 -7.05 -22.56
N ASP A 1064 2.15 -5.75 -22.62
CA ASP A 1064 1.16 -4.71 -22.98
C ASP A 1064 0.64 -4.90 -24.41
N ALA A 1065 1.53 -5.19 -25.37
CA ALA A 1065 1.14 -5.42 -26.75
C ALA A 1065 0.27 -6.67 -26.89
N LYS A 1066 0.61 -7.74 -26.18
CA LYS A 1066 -0.17 -8.99 -26.13
C LYS A 1066 -1.56 -8.77 -25.54
N PHE A 1067 -1.66 -8.06 -24.42
CA PHE A 1067 -2.95 -7.74 -23.78
C PHE A 1067 -3.87 -6.92 -24.70
N LEU A 1068 -3.33 -5.95 -25.46
CA LEU A 1068 -4.11 -5.18 -26.43
C LEU A 1068 -4.59 -6.02 -27.63
N VAL A 1069 -3.90 -7.12 -27.97
CA VAL A 1069 -4.39 -8.10 -28.94
C VAL A 1069 -5.52 -8.94 -28.31
N GLU A 1070 -5.31 -9.51 -27.12
CA GLU A 1070 -6.31 -10.34 -26.40
C GLU A 1070 -7.63 -9.60 -26.14
N VAL A 1071 -7.58 -8.29 -25.85
CA VAL A 1071 -8.78 -7.43 -25.73
C VAL A 1071 -9.44 -7.18 -27.09
N LYS A 1072 -8.66 -7.03 -28.17
CA LYS A 1072 -9.20 -6.73 -29.51
C LYS A 1072 -9.72 -7.98 -30.25
N THR A 1073 -9.25 -9.17 -29.91
CA THR A 1073 -9.80 -10.46 -30.39
C THR A 1073 -11.07 -10.88 -29.65
N GLY A 1074 -11.49 -10.14 -28.61
CA GLY A 1074 -12.64 -10.50 -27.77
C GLY A 1074 -12.38 -11.66 -26.81
N GLN A 1075 -11.11 -12.04 -26.58
CA GLN A 1075 -10.73 -13.04 -25.59
C GLN A 1075 -10.76 -12.48 -24.16
N VAL A 1076 -10.69 -11.16 -24.00
CA VAL A 1076 -10.80 -10.44 -22.72
C VAL A 1076 -11.77 -9.26 -22.89
N GLU A 1077 -12.89 -9.26 -22.17
CA GLU A 1077 -13.76 -8.08 -22.10
C GLU A 1077 -13.10 -6.97 -21.26
N ALA A 1078 -12.80 -5.83 -21.89
CA ALA A 1078 -12.29 -4.65 -21.21
C ALA A 1078 -12.92 -3.37 -21.79
N SER A 1079 -13.25 -2.40 -20.92
CA SER A 1079 -13.87 -1.12 -21.29
C SER A 1079 -12.88 -0.11 -21.88
N LEU A 1080 -11.98 -0.58 -22.74
CA LEU A 1080 -10.87 0.18 -23.34
C LEU A 1080 -11.03 0.26 -24.86
N ASN A 1081 -10.49 1.32 -25.46
CA ASN A 1081 -10.39 1.44 -26.91
C ASN A 1081 -8.99 0.97 -27.35
N PRO A 1082 -8.83 -0.26 -27.89
CA PRO A 1082 -7.50 -0.81 -28.18
C PRO A 1082 -6.76 0.01 -29.23
N ASP A 1083 -7.45 0.63 -30.18
CA ASP A 1083 -6.85 1.50 -31.20
C ASP A 1083 -6.35 2.84 -30.63
N ARG A 1084 -6.79 3.26 -29.45
CA ARG A 1084 -6.23 4.43 -28.74
C ARG A 1084 -4.99 4.03 -27.96
N GLU A 1085 -5.09 2.97 -27.15
CA GLU A 1085 -3.99 2.56 -26.27
C GLU A 1085 -2.82 1.94 -27.06
N LEU A 1086 -3.06 1.27 -28.20
CA LEU A 1086 -1.99 0.83 -29.09
C LEU A 1086 -1.20 2.02 -29.69
N ARG A 1087 -1.88 3.11 -30.06
CA ARG A 1087 -1.20 4.34 -30.53
C ARG A 1087 -0.38 4.99 -29.42
N ARG A 1088 -0.88 4.94 -28.17
CA ARG A 1088 -0.16 5.41 -26.98
C ARG A 1088 1.06 4.54 -26.67
N LEU A 1089 0.92 3.22 -26.69
CA LEU A 1089 2.01 2.26 -26.49
C LEU A 1089 3.12 2.46 -27.54
N LYS A 1090 2.75 2.66 -28.81
CA LYS A 1090 3.70 3.01 -29.88
C LYS A 1090 4.46 4.32 -29.61
N GLN A 1091 3.78 5.35 -29.12
CA GLN A 1091 4.41 6.62 -28.75
C GLN A 1091 5.35 6.46 -27.55
N MET A 1092 4.95 5.70 -26.53
CA MET A 1092 5.78 5.38 -25.36
C MET A 1092 7.02 4.57 -25.75
N PHE A 1093 6.88 3.58 -26.63
CA PHE A 1093 7.99 2.78 -27.14
C PHE A 1093 9.01 3.63 -27.91
N GLU A 1094 8.58 4.45 -28.87
CA GLU A 1094 9.49 5.32 -29.64
C GLU A 1094 10.14 6.40 -28.77
N ALA A 1095 9.44 6.92 -27.75
CA ALA A 1095 10.01 7.85 -26.78
C ALA A 1095 11.10 7.18 -25.93
N TRP A 1096 10.82 6.02 -25.33
CA TRP A 1096 11.78 5.25 -24.55
C TRP A 1096 12.99 4.82 -25.40
N LYS A 1097 12.76 4.27 -26.59
CA LYS A 1097 13.80 3.88 -27.56
C LYS A 1097 14.73 5.04 -27.93
N LYS A 1098 14.19 6.26 -28.11
CA LYS A 1098 14.97 7.47 -28.41
C LYS A 1098 15.86 7.87 -27.23
N ASP A 1099 15.31 7.84 -26.01
CA ASP A 1099 15.99 8.16 -24.75
C ASP A 1099 17.06 7.13 -24.38
N TYR A 1100 16.68 5.85 -24.29
CA TYR A 1100 17.57 4.73 -24.03
C TYR A 1100 18.71 4.67 -25.07
N GLY A 1101 18.40 4.90 -26.34
CA GLY A 1101 19.39 5.03 -27.40
C GLY A 1101 20.33 6.23 -27.26
N ALA A 1102 19.91 7.32 -26.59
CA ALA A 1102 20.79 8.44 -26.25
C ALA A 1102 21.72 8.08 -25.08
N ARG A 1103 21.16 7.57 -23.98
CA ARG A 1103 21.92 7.12 -22.80
C ARG A 1103 22.97 6.04 -23.15
N LEU A 1104 22.65 5.13 -24.06
CA LEU A 1104 23.59 4.14 -24.58
C LEU A 1104 24.73 4.76 -25.42
N ARG A 1105 24.46 5.82 -26.20
CA ARG A 1105 25.50 6.57 -26.93
C ARG A 1105 26.38 7.38 -25.98
N GLU A 1106 25.80 8.07 -25.00
CA GLU A 1106 26.52 8.83 -23.97
C GLU A 1106 27.43 7.92 -23.16
N THR A 1107 26.92 6.78 -22.68
CA THR A 1107 27.72 5.74 -22.01
C THR A 1107 28.88 5.29 -22.89
N LYS A 1108 28.65 5.02 -24.18
CA LYS A 1108 29.73 4.64 -25.12
C LYS A 1108 30.77 5.75 -25.33
N VAL A 1109 30.38 7.03 -25.28
CA VAL A 1109 31.31 8.17 -25.34
C VAL A 1109 32.11 8.32 -24.04
N VAL A 1110 31.49 8.10 -22.88
CA VAL A 1110 32.19 8.12 -21.58
C VAL A 1110 33.24 7.02 -21.50
N LEU A 1111 32.91 5.80 -21.91
CA LEU A 1111 33.86 4.68 -21.98
C LEU A 1111 35.03 4.97 -22.94
N HIS A 1112 34.74 5.54 -24.12
CA HIS A 1112 35.77 5.94 -25.07
C HIS A 1112 36.66 7.09 -24.55
N LYS A 1113 36.19 7.94 -23.64
CA LYS A 1113 37.04 8.93 -22.96
C LYS A 1113 37.95 8.27 -21.91
N LEU A 1114 37.40 7.36 -21.10
CA LEU A 1114 38.13 6.65 -20.04
C LEU A 1114 39.29 5.78 -20.57
N GLY A 1115 39.15 5.23 -21.79
CA GLY A 1115 40.21 4.45 -22.44
C GLY A 1115 41.30 5.29 -23.14
N ASN A 1116 41.31 6.61 -23.01
CA ASN A 1116 42.08 7.50 -23.90
C ASN A 1116 42.92 8.57 -23.16
N GLU A 1117 43.15 8.40 -21.85
CA GLU A 1117 44.04 9.27 -21.04
C GLU A 1117 45.48 8.72 -20.90
N ASP A 1118 45.73 7.43 -21.16
CA ASP A 1118 47.09 6.88 -21.34
C ASP A 1118 47.61 7.26 -22.74
N GLY A 1119 48.61 8.15 -22.80
CA GLY A 1119 48.99 8.83 -24.04
C GLY A 1119 49.97 8.07 -24.96
N SER A 1120 49.56 7.78 -26.20
CA SER A 1120 50.50 7.63 -27.33
C SER A 1120 49.89 8.12 -28.66
N THR A 1121 50.68 8.78 -29.49
CA THR A 1121 50.20 9.48 -30.70
C THR A 1121 50.60 8.79 -32.01
N VAL A 1122 49.81 7.82 -32.50
CA VAL A 1122 50.05 7.19 -33.82
C VAL A 1122 48.78 7.02 -34.67
N LYS A 1123 48.78 7.70 -35.83
CA LYS A 1123 48.03 7.44 -37.08
C LYS A 1123 46.54 7.02 -37.01
N ARG A 1124 45.68 7.96 -37.44
CA ARG A 1124 44.37 7.64 -38.05
C ARG A 1124 44.56 6.83 -39.34
N LYS A 1125 43.73 5.81 -39.58
CA LYS A 1125 43.25 5.42 -40.92
C LYS A 1125 41.85 4.81 -40.87
N TRP A 1126 41.09 4.96 -41.96
CA TRP A 1126 39.67 4.63 -42.09
C TRP A 1126 39.30 3.16 -41.86
N TRP A 1127 38.09 2.96 -41.34
CA TRP A 1127 37.01 2.30 -42.10
C TRP A 1127 35.75 3.17 -42.07
N GLY A 1128 34.84 3.02 -43.05
CA GLY A 1128 33.65 3.86 -43.14
C GLY A 1128 32.52 3.29 -43.99
N ARG A 1129 31.37 3.98 -43.95
CA ARG A 1129 30.15 3.80 -44.78
C ARG A 1129 29.60 2.38 -44.97
N ARG A 1130 28.57 2.03 -44.17
CA ARG A 1130 27.33 1.32 -44.56
C ARG A 1130 26.37 1.40 -43.34
N ASN A 1131 25.10 1.77 -43.41
CA ASN A 1131 24.27 2.29 -44.50
C ASN A 1131 23.58 3.60 -44.10
N SER A 1132 23.49 4.55 -45.03
CA SER A 1132 22.44 5.56 -45.04
C SER A 1132 21.56 5.30 -46.26
N SER A 1133 20.44 4.62 -46.05
CA SER A 1133 19.39 4.44 -47.05
C SER A 1133 18.10 5.09 -46.54
N ARG A 1134 17.92 6.38 -46.85
CA ARG A 1134 16.57 6.95 -46.96
C ARG A 1134 15.83 6.18 -48.05
N ILE A 1135 14.55 5.90 -47.82
CA ILE A 1135 13.45 6.16 -48.76
C ILE A 1135 12.19 6.31 -47.90
N ASN A 1136 11.46 7.39 -48.19
CA ASN A 1136 10.07 7.73 -47.84
C ASN A 1136 9.39 6.99 -46.69
#